data_AF-A0AAW1NAJ1-F1
#
_entry.id   AF-A0AAW1NAJ1-F1
#
_cell.length_a   1.000
_cell.length_b   1.000
_cell.length_c   1.000
_cell.angle_alpha   90.00
_cell.angle_beta   90.00
_cell.angle_gamma   90.00
#
_symmetry.space_group_name_H-M   'P 1'
#
loop_
_entity.id
_entity.type
_entity.pdbx_description
1 polymer ?
#
loop_
_entity_poly.entity_id
_entity_poly.type
_entity_poly.pdbx_seq_one_letter_code
_entity_poly.pdbx_strand_id
1 'polypeptide(L)'
;MCNNAAVLLDKSGYRCGHTAPKVSASRVPGHGNGNCGELKRSGPIGGAAYGTPRNTSTGSRCLEFSSKIIPQTMEYSVNTRPLLQQDSDTENDDIITQTYEENVVVKDDKPLFRPPEPQDRYNMAYIIFYILGITTLLPWNFFITADDYWMYKFRDVNSNESTFGDHKQRTALQAEFTSYLSVASSVPNILFLVLNTALTHKLSLQKRVVGSLLAMTVFFIITTVFVNINTDTYQDLFFGITLTTVVLLNVSSAILSGSIFGIMGKFSSKYITATIGGQALGGIFAAISQIIALAIGASSVHSAFVYFMFGNVMILLTLVSYVTLSKTVFFKYHLSEKMGLTLNEFQSELVRPRIIDHKVIFKKIWMYGAGVFLVFLISLSCYPGLTVLIESETHGKPWNDKYFVPVIAYLLFSTGDYIGRLIAGKFQKPKKGSWIIVLNLLRIIFIPLLVYCNAQPRSHLPILFTKDYQYIVILFTFAVSNGYLANLALICAPRVVEHHEKETASSMMTVFLGVGLAVGSVISLLIVKMLSKFWLMMQWITHLDGGPKRVNHAAVSIGHKIYSFGGYCTGENSRDYCSMDVHVLNTTTFRWTKHPVSDLPYFENDDILPYKRYGHTAVLYKDKIYIWGGRNDRASCAVLFCFDPVWHCWTAPATHGEIPPARDGHTACVWRNKMFIFGGYEDDMDAFAKSVYVLDLDKMIWSHIYTNGIRPSHRDFHSAVCIGDRMYIFGGRGTDERSEFHTHTEIYCNELWYLDLKTCEWINPTVKGPKPVGRRSHSAFVYNNKMYIFGGYNALVGKHYNDIFEYDPQVSQWNLVVPIGEAPCTRRRQACVLVKDRLFLFGGTSPVCQNYHDDQSPDDKLIDHSDMYVLDLRPTLKTLCFIAIKRYKLTDVSLPQHVRVEYSNMFTSNKAAPTRPSNSAG
;
A
#
# COMPACT_ATOMS: atom_id res chain seq x y z
N MET A 1 33.85 7.21 46.16
CA MET A 1 33.57 8.54 46.75
C MET A 1 32.06 8.60 46.94
N CYS A 2 31.50 8.21 48.09
CA CYS A 2 31.65 8.74 49.45
C CYS A 2 30.85 10.03 49.69
N ASN A 3 29.75 9.86 50.44
CA ASN A 3 29.27 10.68 51.55
C ASN A 3 29.17 12.22 51.41
N ASN A 4 27.96 12.78 51.61
CA ASN A 4 27.55 13.29 52.94
C ASN A 4 26.13 13.89 52.99
N ALA A 5 25.50 13.72 54.16
CA ALA A 5 24.54 14.56 54.91
C ALA A 5 23.36 15.25 54.18
N ALA A 6 22.07 15.12 54.53
CA ALA A 6 21.33 14.91 55.80
C ALA A 6 20.93 16.19 56.59
N VAL A 7 19.67 16.17 57.05
CA VAL A 7 19.00 17.04 58.05
C VAL A 7 18.51 18.44 57.60
N LEU A 8 17.18 18.55 57.38
CA LEU A 8 16.26 19.39 58.17
C LEU A 8 14.81 19.16 57.69
N LEU A 9 14.00 18.47 58.52
CA LEU A 9 12.54 18.41 58.39
C LEU A 9 11.93 18.61 59.77
N ASP A 10 11.08 19.63 59.89
CA ASP A 10 10.39 19.98 61.13
C ASP A 10 9.01 19.30 61.23
N LYS A 11 8.41 19.32 62.43
CA LYS A 11 7.32 18.44 62.85
C LYS A 11 5.92 19.05 62.73
N SER A 12 5.00 18.29 62.15
CA SER A 12 3.61 18.10 62.64
C SER A 12 3.00 16.89 61.88
N GLY A 13 2.60 15.80 62.55
CA GLY A 13 1.23 15.57 63.01
C GLY A 13 0.32 15.20 61.82
N TYR A 14 -0.21 13.97 61.67
CA TYR A 14 -0.87 13.12 62.65
C TYR A 14 -0.60 11.61 62.45
N ARG A 15 -0.89 10.80 63.49
CA ARG A 15 -0.80 9.33 63.45
C ARG A 15 -2.13 8.70 63.05
N CYS A 16 -2.12 7.76 62.10
CA CYS A 16 -3.14 6.69 62.08
C CYS A 16 -2.69 5.57 63.01
N GLY A 17 -3.51 5.23 63.99
CA GLY A 17 -3.28 4.09 64.89
C GLY A 17 -4.15 2.91 64.51
N HIS A 18 -3.54 1.75 64.26
CA HIS A 18 -4.25 0.48 64.34
C HIS A 18 -3.47 -0.53 65.18
N THR A 19 -4.11 -0.93 66.27
CA THR A 19 -3.78 -2.11 67.06
C THR A 19 -4.17 -3.37 66.27
N ALA A 20 -3.21 -4.24 66.00
CA ALA A 20 -3.47 -5.60 65.50
C ALA A 20 -3.21 -6.63 66.60
N PRO A 21 -4.13 -7.57 66.89
CA PRO A 21 -3.86 -8.68 67.78
C PRO A 21 -2.98 -9.72 67.06
N LYS A 22 -1.97 -10.23 67.77
CA LYS A 22 -1.14 -11.36 67.31
C LYS A 22 -1.94 -12.67 67.39
N VAL A 23 -1.79 -13.53 66.38
CA VAL A 23 -1.97 -14.99 66.54
C VAL A 23 -0.70 -15.69 66.07
N SER A 24 -0.41 -16.82 66.72
CA SER A 24 0.92 -17.42 66.86
C SER A 24 1.37 -18.35 65.73
N ALA A 25 2.69 -18.51 65.62
CA ALA A 25 3.35 -19.47 64.74
C ALA A 25 3.23 -20.94 65.20
N SER A 26 3.42 -21.86 64.26
CA SER A 26 3.86 -23.24 64.51
C SER A 26 5.11 -23.56 63.66
N ARG A 27 5.86 -24.61 64.00
CA ARG A 27 7.29 -24.78 63.68
C ARG A 27 7.62 -26.20 63.15
N VAL A 28 8.54 -26.29 62.17
CA VAL A 28 9.65 -27.31 62.07
C VAL A 28 9.24 -28.76 61.67
N PRO A 29 10.10 -29.69 61.16
CA PRO A 29 11.50 -29.66 60.63
C PRO A 29 11.75 -30.26 59.20
N GLY A 30 12.83 -29.82 58.52
CA GLY A 30 14.10 -30.58 58.32
C GLY A 30 14.30 -31.76 57.32
N HIS A 31 15.52 -31.77 56.72
CA HIS A 31 16.25 -32.83 55.97
C HIS A 31 15.83 -33.19 54.51
N GLY A 32 16.76 -33.49 53.58
CA GLY A 32 18.23 -33.46 53.66
C GLY A 32 19.01 -33.83 52.35
N ASN A 33 20.32 -33.53 52.36
CA ASN A 33 21.49 -33.97 51.55
C ASN A 33 21.39 -34.67 50.17
N GLY A 34 22.33 -34.32 49.26
CA GLY A 34 22.75 -35.18 48.14
C GLY A 34 23.81 -34.61 47.17
N ASN A 35 25.11 -34.83 47.46
CA ASN A 35 26.32 -34.85 46.59
C ASN A 35 26.41 -34.00 45.29
N CYS A 36 27.39 -33.11 45.15
CA CYS A 36 28.85 -33.34 44.91
C CYS A 36 29.22 -33.89 43.53
N GLY A 37 30.01 -33.09 42.79
CA GLY A 37 30.62 -33.41 41.50
C GLY A 37 31.65 -32.34 41.11
N GLU A 38 32.81 -32.32 41.78
CA GLU A 38 33.94 -31.47 41.37
C GLU A 38 34.67 -32.07 40.15
N LEU A 39 35.21 -31.21 39.27
CA LEU A 39 36.60 -31.30 38.79
C LEU A 39 37.03 -30.03 38.01
N LYS A 40 37.77 -29.16 38.74
CA LYS A 40 39.08 -28.55 38.40
C LYS A 40 39.34 -28.18 36.92
N ARG A 41 39.47 -26.88 36.59
CA ARG A 41 40.63 -25.95 36.78
C ARG A 41 41.78 -26.12 35.77
N SER A 42 41.98 -25.11 34.91
CA SER A 42 43.29 -24.54 34.57
C SER A 42 43.19 -23.20 33.81
N GLY A 43 43.72 -22.12 34.39
CA GLY A 43 44.39 -21.04 33.63
C GLY A 43 45.92 -21.20 33.77
N PRO A 44 46.77 -20.16 33.63
CA PRO A 44 46.43 -18.74 33.38
C PRO A 44 47.46 -17.89 32.53
N ILE A 45 47.14 -16.59 32.32
CA ILE A 45 48.04 -15.38 32.28
C ILE A 45 49.12 -15.14 31.17
N GLY A 46 49.17 -13.87 30.69
CA GLY A 46 50.33 -13.16 30.08
C GLY A 46 50.14 -12.77 28.60
N GLY A 47 50.33 -11.53 28.08
CA GLY A 47 50.84 -10.25 28.61
C GLY A 47 52.34 -10.03 28.34
N ALA A 48 52.88 -8.92 27.80
CA ALA A 48 52.32 -7.68 27.19
C ALA A 48 53.45 -6.83 26.50
N ALA A 49 53.08 -5.74 25.79
CA ALA A 49 53.91 -4.56 25.41
C ALA A 49 55.05 -4.77 24.35
N TYR A 50 55.64 -3.78 23.65
CA TYR A 50 55.53 -2.29 23.51
C TYR A 50 55.49 -1.93 21.98
N GLY A 51 55.41 -0.69 21.44
CA GLY A 51 55.49 0.68 21.98
C GLY A 51 55.13 1.78 20.93
N THR A 52 55.77 2.96 20.97
CA THR A 52 55.58 4.17 20.10
C THR A 52 56.95 4.91 19.92
N PRO A 53 57.16 6.13 19.30
CA PRO A 53 56.22 7.17 18.76
C PRO A 53 56.63 8.04 17.51
N ARG A 54 55.69 8.90 17.03
CA ARG A 54 55.80 10.30 16.46
C ARG A 54 56.80 10.61 15.29
N ASN A 55 56.60 11.52 14.31
CA ASN A 55 55.97 12.86 14.29
C ASN A 55 56.05 13.52 12.86
N THR A 56 55.14 14.46 12.51
CA THR A 56 55.32 15.65 11.59
C THR A 56 55.81 15.48 10.11
N SER A 57 55.51 16.33 9.10
CA SER A 57 54.72 17.57 8.95
C SER A 57 54.39 17.90 7.47
N THR A 58 53.34 18.73 7.28
CA THR A 58 52.92 19.56 6.12
C THR A 58 53.90 19.97 5.00
N GLY A 59 53.38 20.16 3.76
CA GLY A 59 53.69 21.38 2.98
C GLY A 59 53.71 21.35 1.43
N SER A 60 52.80 22.13 0.80
CA SER A 60 53.01 22.94 -0.44
C SER A 60 53.10 22.26 -1.84
N ARG A 61 52.14 22.55 -2.75
CA ARG A 61 52.20 23.52 -3.91
C ARG A 61 52.99 23.00 -5.13
N CYS A 62 52.71 23.31 -6.40
CA CYS A 62 51.55 23.81 -7.17
C CYS A 62 52.08 24.14 -8.60
N LEU A 63 51.21 24.01 -9.62
CA LEU A 63 51.19 24.76 -10.90
C LEU A 63 52.06 24.37 -12.12
N GLU A 64 51.36 24.46 -13.27
CA GLU A 64 51.80 24.92 -14.61
C GLU A 64 52.75 24.07 -15.49
N PHE A 65 52.67 24.09 -16.83
CA PHE A 65 51.57 24.30 -17.80
C PHE A 65 52.12 23.94 -19.21
N SER A 66 51.27 23.82 -20.23
CA SER A 66 51.65 23.92 -21.67
C SER A 66 52.53 22.78 -22.27
N SER A 67 52.60 22.55 -23.58
CA SER A 67 51.56 22.49 -24.64
C SER A 67 52.15 21.78 -25.88
N LYS A 68 51.26 21.24 -26.74
CA LYS A 68 51.39 20.97 -28.20
C LYS A 68 52.79 20.81 -28.83
N ILE A 69 52.94 19.81 -29.71
CA ILE A 69 53.14 19.99 -31.17
C ILE A 69 53.00 18.64 -31.92
N ILE A 70 52.46 18.72 -33.13
CA ILE A 70 52.32 17.69 -34.19
C ILE A 70 53.22 18.23 -35.34
N PRO A 71 54.08 17.47 -36.07
CA PRO A 71 53.53 16.62 -37.14
C PRO A 71 54.36 15.46 -37.77
N GLN A 72 53.63 14.69 -38.59
CA GLN A 72 53.99 14.19 -39.95
C GLN A 72 55.02 13.06 -40.20
N THR A 73 54.46 11.97 -40.74
CA THR A 73 54.86 11.22 -41.98
C THR A 73 56.31 10.78 -42.22
N MET A 74 56.49 9.47 -42.49
CA MET A 74 56.75 9.02 -43.87
C MET A 74 56.37 7.53 -44.10
N GLU A 75 56.33 7.15 -45.38
CA GLU A 75 55.81 5.88 -45.92
C GLU A 75 56.92 4.85 -46.27
N TYR A 76 56.49 3.64 -46.69
CA TYR A 76 57.22 2.67 -47.53
C TYR A 76 58.43 1.93 -46.89
N SER A 77 58.73 0.65 -47.20
CA SER A 77 58.03 -0.36 -48.02
C SER A 77 58.67 -1.76 -47.92
N VAL A 78 58.01 -2.74 -48.57
CA VAL A 78 58.57 -3.95 -49.25
C VAL A 78 59.06 -5.14 -48.39
N ASN A 79 58.29 -6.24 -48.54
CA ASN A 79 58.67 -7.65 -48.75
C ASN A 79 60.05 -8.16 -48.29
N THR A 80 60.07 -9.36 -47.67
CA THR A 80 60.24 -10.62 -48.44
C THR A 80 59.99 -11.88 -47.58
N ARG A 81 59.28 -12.86 -48.18
CA ARG A 81 59.39 -14.32 -47.91
C ARG A 81 60.54 -14.87 -48.80
N PRO A 82 60.97 -16.16 -48.73
CA PRO A 82 60.48 -17.31 -47.93
C PRO A 82 61.60 -18.09 -47.22
N LEU A 83 61.28 -19.23 -46.59
CA LEU A 83 61.86 -20.55 -46.94
C LEU A 83 61.14 -21.70 -46.21
N LEU A 84 61.16 -22.89 -46.84
CA LEU A 84 60.61 -24.15 -46.33
C LEU A 84 61.76 -25.04 -45.84
N GLN A 85 61.59 -25.76 -44.73
CA GLN A 85 62.16 -27.11 -44.61
C GLN A 85 61.37 -27.98 -43.61
N GLN A 86 61.65 -29.27 -43.64
CA GLN A 86 60.76 -30.38 -43.28
C GLN A 86 61.22 -31.17 -42.03
N ASP A 87 60.28 -31.94 -41.50
CA ASP A 87 60.41 -33.20 -40.74
C ASP A 87 61.18 -33.24 -39.40
N SER A 88 60.48 -33.57 -38.31
CA SER A 88 60.61 -34.88 -37.62
C SER A 88 59.69 -34.99 -36.39
N ASP A 89 59.26 -36.22 -36.08
CA ASP A 89 58.25 -36.54 -35.08
C ASP A 89 58.78 -36.53 -33.62
N THR A 90 57.93 -36.19 -32.66
CA THR A 90 57.69 -36.99 -31.43
C THR A 90 56.49 -36.48 -30.61
N GLU A 91 55.89 -37.36 -29.82
CA GLU A 91 54.59 -37.18 -29.16
C GLU A 91 54.66 -36.54 -27.75
N ASN A 92 53.45 -36.20 -27.27
CA ASN A 92 52.98 -36.05 -25.88
C ASN A 92 53.04 -34.68 -25.18
N ASP A 93 51.82 -34.13 -25.10
CA ASP A 93 51.11 -33.67 -23.90
C ASP A 93 51.41 -32.30 -23.28
N ASP A 94 50.35 -31.48 -23.36
CA ASP A 94 49.82 -30.59 -22.32
C ASP A 94 50.77 -29.56 -21.67
N ILE A 95 50.69 -28.33 -22.18
CA ILE A 95 50.01 -27.20 -21.51
C ILE A 95 50.02 -26.01 -22.50
N ILE A 96 48.84 -25.59 -22.99
CA ILE A 96 48.70 -24.30 -23.68
C ILE A 96 47.51 -23.52 -23.12
N THR A 97 47.84 -22.54 -22.28
CA THR A 97 47.03 -21.34 -22.04
C THR A 97 46.63 -20.69 -23.36
N GLN A 98 45.34 -20.69 -23.69
CA GLN A 98 44.82 -19.84 -24.77
C GLN A 98 44.09 -18.61 -24.20
N THR A 99 44.80 -17.49 -24.25
CA THR A 99 44.23 -16.14 -24.29
C THR A 99 43.18 -16.05 -25.42
N TYR A 100 41.94 -15.73 -25.07
CA TYR A 100 40.90 -15.43 -26.03
C TYR A 100 41.14 -14.06 -26.68
N GLU A 101 41.72 -14.02 -27.88
CA GLU A 101 41.66 -12.81 -28.71
C GLU A 101 40.29 -12.69 -29.41
N GLU A 102 39.70 -11.50 -29.32
CA GLU A 102 38.49 -11.15 -30.07
C GLU A 102 38.84 -10.90 -31.54
N ASN A 103 38.13 -11.56 -32.48
CA ASN A 103 37.60 -11.01 -33.75
C ASN A 103 37.29 -12.09 -34.81
N VAL A 104 36.36 -13.01 -34.52
CA VAL A 104 35.81 -13.90 -35.57
C VAL A 104 34.62 -13.23 -36.26
N VAL A 105 34.89 -12.51 -37.34
CA VAL A 105 33.86 -12.14 -38.33
C VAL A 105 33.76 -13.27 -39.34
N VAL A 106 32.80 -14.18 -39.15
CA VAL A 106 32.52 -15.25 -40.12
C VAL A 106 32.08 -14.62 -41.44
N LYS A 107 32.78 -14.93 -42.54
CA LYS A 107 32.37 -14.60 -43.91
C LYS A 107 31.36 -15.64 -44.40
N ASP A 108 30.29 -15.18 -45.07
CA ASP A 108 29.36 -16.06 -45.77
C ASP A 108 29.98 -16.53 -47.10
N ASP A 109 30.57 -17.73 -47.10
CA ASP A 109 30.92 -18.41 -48.35
C ASP A 109 29.66 -18.98 -49.00
N LYS A 110 29.32 -18.46 -50.19
CA LYS A 110 28.15 -18.91 -50.96
C LYS A 110 28.47 -20.22 -51.69
N PRO A 111 27.68 -21.30 -51.55
CA PRO A 111 27.81 -22.45 -52.42
C PRO A 111 27.40 -22.08 -53.85
N LEU A 112 28.16 -22.56 -54.85
CA LEU A 112 27.81 -22.45 -56.26
C LEU A 112 26.49 -23.21 -56.53
N PHE A 113 25.65 -22.66 -57.40
CA PHE A 113 24.37 -23.21 -57.85
C PHE A 113 23.29 -23.45 -56.76
N ARG A 114 22.61 -22.36 -56.37
CA ARG A 114 21.20 -22.43 -55.97
C ARG A 114 20.31 -22.00 -57.15
N PRO A 115 19.11 -22.59 -57.35
CA PRO A 115 18.13 -22.03 -58.27
C PRO A 115 17.77 -20.61 -57.83
N PRO A 116 17.48 -19.68 -58.78
CA PRO A 116 17.28 -18.27 -58.46
C PRO A 116 16.15 -18.08 -57.45
N GLU A 117 16.46 -17.39 -56.35
CA GLU A 117 15.49 -17.07 -55.29
C GLU A 117 14.33 -16.27 -55.91
N PRO A 118 13.07 -16.69 -55.74
CA PRO A 118 11.93 -15.97 -56.28
C PRO A 118 11.87 -14.57 -55.66
N GLN A 119 11.69 -13.53 -56.47
CA GLN A 119 11.60 -12.17 -55.94
C GLN A 119 10.23 -11.91 -55.30
N ASP A 120 10.24 -11.23 -54.14
CA ASP A 120 9.05 -10.71 -53.45
C ASP A 120 8.42 -9.55 -54.26
N ARG A 121 7.60 -9.91 -55.25
CA ARG A 121 6.92 -8.96 -56.15
C ARG A 121 6.13 -7.94 -55.33
N TYR A 122 6.37 -6.66 -55.62
CA TYR A 122 5.78 -5.50 -54.93
C TYR A 122 6.10 -5.40 -53.42
N ASN A 123 7.12 -6.11 -52.91
CA ASN A 123 7.39 -6.25 -51.46
C ASN A 123 6.17 -6.74 -50.66
N MET A 124 5.28 -7.54 -51.28
CA MET A 124 4.02 -7.95 -50.68
C MET A 124 4.24 -8.78 -49.41
N ALA A 125 5.20 -9.71 -49.41
CA ALA A 125 5.51 -10.49 -48.21
C ALA A 125 6.05 -9.59 -47.10
N TYR A 126 6.88 -8.60 -47.41
CA TYR A 126 7.45 -7.66 -46.43
C TYR A 126 6.35 -6.88 -45.70
N ILE A 127 5.36 -6.36 -46.43
CA ILE A 127 4.20 -5.66 -45.87
C ILE A 127 3.38 -6.60 -44.98
N ILE A 128 3.15 -7.85 -45.39
CA ILE A 128 2.36 -8.82 -44.62
C ILE A 128 3.10 -9.25 -43.35
N PHE A 129 4.43 -9.45 -43.38
CA PHE A 129 5.24 -9.69 -42.17
C PHE A 129 5.23 -8.50 -41.20
N TYR A 130 5.08 -7.27 -41.72
CA TYR A 130 4.92 -6.06 -40.91
C TYR A 130 3.53 -6.02 -40.23
N ILE A 131 2.45 -6.31 -40.96
CA ILE A 131 1.07 -6.40 -40.44
C ILE A 131 0.95 -7.53 -39.40
N LEU A 132 1.56 -8.70 -39.66
CA LEU A 132 1.66 -9.80 -38.69
C LEU A 132 2.34 -9.33 -37.40
N GLY A 133 3.42 -8.55 -37.51
CA GLY A 133 4.10 -7.92 -36.37
C GLY A 133 3.17 -7.04 -35.53
N ILE A 134 2.43 -6.12 -36.17
CA ILE A 134 1.41 -5.28 -35.51
C ILE A 134 0.43 -6.15 -34.71
N THR A 135 -0.12 -7.19 -35.34
CA THR A 135 -1.16 -8.03 -34.76
C THR A 135 -0.69 -8.91 -33.60
N THR A 136 0.61 -9.25 -33.51
CA THR A 136 1.12 -10.00 -32.34
C THR A 136 0.91 -9.28 -31.01
N LEU A 137 1.11 -7.95 -30.95
CA LEU A 137 0.91 -7.16 -29.72
C LEU A 137 -0.42 -6.40 -29.68
N LEU A 138 -1.30 -6.59 -30.67
CA LEU A 138 -2.54 -5.84 -30.78
C LEU A 138 -3.48 -6.01 -29.58
N PRO A 139 -3.72 -7.22 -29.01
CA PRO A 139 -4.57 -7.34 -27.82
C PRO A 139 -4.04 -6.58 -26.61
N TRP A 140 -2.73 -6.67 -26.36
CA TRP A 140 -2.06 -5.94 -25.29
C TRP A 140 -2.24 -4.43 -25.47
N ASN A 141 -1.86 -3.91 -26.64
CA ASN A 141 -1.90 -2.49 -26.93
C ASN A 141 -3.33 -1.91 -26.82
N PHE A 142 -4.33 -2.59 -27.39
CA PHE A 142 -5.71 -2.09 -27.37
C PHE A 142 -6.32 -2.08 -25.97
N PHE A 143 -6.06 -3.11 -25.15
CA PHE A 143 -6.59 -3.12 -23.79
C PHE A 143 -5.95 -2.05 -22.90
N ILE A 144 -4.64 -1.78 -23.04
CA ILE A 144 -4.01 -0.73 -22.23
C ILE A 144 -4.45 0.68 -22.67
N THR A 145 -4.61 0.95 -23.97
CA THR A 145 -4.91 2.32 -24.43
C THR A 145 -6.37 2.73 -24.29
N ALA A 146 -7.30 1.81 -24.07
CA ALA A 146 -8.72 2.08 -23.84
C ALA A 146 -9.03 2.67 -22.43
N ASP A 147 -8.14 3.53 -21.91
CA ASP A 147 -8.14 4.04 -20.53
C ASP A 147 -9.47 4.68 -20.11
N ASP A 148 -9.98 5.63 -20.90
CA ASP A 148 -11.24 6.35 -20.65
C ASP A 148 -12.45 5.40 -20.48
N TYR A 149 -12.44 4.26 -21.18
CA TYR A 149 -13.48 3.23 -21.07
C TYR A 149 -13.40 2.47 -19.74
N TRP A 150 -12.19 2.09 -19.32
CA TRP A 150 -11.98 1.42 -18.02
C TRP A 150 -12.26 2.38 -16.87
N MET A 151 -11.85 3.65 -16.99
CA MET A 151 -12.21 4.69 -16.02
C MET A 151 -13.73 4.86 -15.92
N TYR A 152 -14.46 4.83 -17.03
CA TYR A 152 -15.93 4.86 -17.03
C TYR A 152 -16.55 3.59 -16.40
N LYS A 153 -16.05 2.39 -16.73
CA LYS A 153 -16.62 1.11 -16.27
C LYS A 153 -16.42 0.83 -14.78
N PHE A 154 -15.36 1.38 -14.18
CA PHE A 154 -15.03 1.18 -12.76
C PHE A 154 -15.21 2.45 -11.90
N ARG A 155 -16.00 3.41 -12.40
CA ARG A 155 -16.41 4.62 -11.66
C ARG A 155 -17.29 4.27 -10.47
N ASP A 156 -17.29 5.12 -9.44
CA ASP A 156 -18.33 5.08 -8.40
C ASP A 156 -19.68 5.45 -9.03
N VAL A 157 -20.68 4.62 -8.79
CA VAL A 157 -22.04 4.77 -9.34
C VAL A 157 -22.91 5.62 -8.40
N ASN A 158 -22.52 5.76 -7.12
CA ASN A 158 -23.29 6.46 -6.09
C ASN A 158 -22.92 7.95 -5.95
N SER A 159 -21.88 8.42 -6.66
CA SER A 159 -21.53 9.84 -6.69
C SER A 159 -22.48 10.60 -7.61
N ASN A 160 -23.37 11.43 -7.03
CA ASN A 160 -24.30 12.27 -7.79
C ASN A 160 -23.57 13.11 -8.87
N GLU A 161 -24.00 12.98 -10.13
CA GLU A 161 -23.34 13.57 -11.31
C GLU A 161 -23.35 15.12 -11.37
N SER A 162 -23.89 15.80 -10.35
CA SER A 162 -24.02 17.27 -10.29
C SER A 162 -22.78 18.01 -9.83
N THR A 163 -21.74 17.33 -9.32
CA THR A 163 -20.46 17.96 -8.93
C THR A 163 -19.43 17.98 -10.07
N PHE A 164 -19.81 18.59 -11.19
CA PHE A 164 -18.91 18.89 -12.30
C PHE A 164 -17.89 19.98 -11.90
N GLY A 165 -16.83 19.59 -11.20
CA GLY A 165 -15.71 20.50 -10.88
C GLY A 165 -14.74 20.06 -9.79
N ASP A 166 -15.17 19.23 -8.82
CA ASP A 166 -14.35 18.90 -7.65
C ASP A 166 -13.69 17.51 -7.77
N HIS A 167 -12.35 17.53 -7.81
CA HIS A 167 -11.39 16.40 -7.74
C HIS A 167 -11.95 14.96 -7.81
N LYS A 168 -11.96 14.37 -9.02
CA LYS A 168 -12.18 12.93 -9.26
C LYS A 168 -11.15 12.06 -8.52
N GLN A 169 -11.42 11.64 -7.29
CA GLN A 169 -10.64 10.60 -6.64
C GLN A 169 -10.91 9.25 -7.33
N ARG A 170 -9.90 8.69 -7.98
CA ARG A 170 -10.00 7.38 -8.64
C ARG A 170 -10.33 6.28 -7.62
N THR A 171 -11.26 5.39 -7.95
CA THR A 171 -11.57 4.18 -7.17
C THR A 171 -10.37 3.21 -7.16
N ALA A 172 -10.38 2.24 -6.24
CA ALA A 172 -9.33 1.22 -6.20
C ALA A 172 -9.26 0.39 -7.50
N LEU A 173 -10.42 0.07 -8.09
CA LEU A 173 -10.51 -0.61 -9.38
C LEU A 173 -9.91 0.24 -10.51
N GLN A 174 -10.25 1.54 -10.58
CA GLN A 174 -9.66 2.47 -11.56
C GLN A 174 -8.13 2.59 -11.43
N ALA A 175 -7.61 2.74 -10.21
CA ALA A 175 -6.18 2.91 -9.98
C ALA A 175 -5.38 1.63 -10.28
N GLU A 176 -5.90 0.44 -9.96
CA GLU A 176 -5.14 -0.81 -10.07
C GLU A 176 -5.36 -1.57 -11.39
N PHE A 177 -6.47 -1.32 -12.14
CA PHE A 177 -6.85 -2.10 -13.32
C PHE A 177 -5.69 -2.31 -14.32
N THR A 178 -5.01 -1.23 -14.71
CA THR A 178 -3.91 -1.28 -15.70
C THR A 178 -2.73 -2.12 -15.21
N SER A 179 -2.48 -2.19 -13.90
CA SER A 179 -1.47 -3.09 -13.32
C SER A 179 -1.93 -4.56 -13.30
N TYR A 180 -3.19 -4.86 -12.96
CA TYR A 180 -3.71 -6.22 -13.09
C TYR A 180 -3.74 -6.71 -14.54
N LEU A 181 -4.12 -5.84 -15.48
CA LEU A 181 -4.08 -6.08 -16.92
C LEU A 181 -2.66 -6.43 -17.39
N SER A 182 -1.65 -5.74 -16.85
CA SER A 182 -0.22 -6.00 -17.11
C SER A 182 0.21 -7.41 -16.67
N VAL A 183 -0.20 -7.83 -15.47
CA VAL A 183 0.08 -9.16 -14.92
C VAL A 183 -0.68 -10.24 -15.70
N ALA A 184 -1.98 -10.05 -15.94
CA ALA A 184 -2.85 -10.97 -16.67
C ALA A 184 -2.43 -11.17 -18.14
N SER A 185 -1.75 -10.19 -18.74
CA SER A 185 -1.17 -10.32 -20.08
C SER A 185 0.21 -10.99 -20.04
N SER A 186 1.10 -10.54 -19.15
CA SER A 186 2.51 -10.93 -19.17
C SER A 186 2.76 -12.36 -18.65
N VAL A 187 2.12 -12.76 -17.55
CA VAL A 187 2.40 -14.06 -16.90
C VAL A 187 1.95 -15.25 -17.77
N PRO A 188 0.72 -15.31 -18.32
CA PRO A 188 0.30 -16.43 -19.16
C PRO A 188 1.05 -16.48 -20.50
N ASN A 189 1.40 -15.33 -21.07
CA ASN A 189 2.13 -15.24 -22.32
C ASN A 189 3.46 -16.02 -22.25
N ILE A 190 4.22 -15.90 -21.15
CA ILE A 190 5.46 -16.67 -20.94
C ILE A 190 5.19 -18.17 -20.89
N LEU A 191 4.22 -18.58 -20.07
CA LEU A 191 3.89 -19.99 -19.87
C LEU A 191 3.54 -20.65 -21.21
N PHE A 192 2.69 -19.99 -22.01
CA PHE A 192 2.26 -20.51 -23.30
C PHE A 192 3.31 -20.32 -24.41
N LEU A 193 4.20 -19.34 -24.32
CA LEU A 193 5.36 -19.24 -25.21
C LEU A 193 6.32 -20.43 -25.03
N VAL A 194 6.61 -20.82 -23.78
CA VAL A 194 7.45 -22.00 -23.47
C VAL A 194 6.74 -23.30 -23.90
N LEU A 195 5.44 -23.44 -23.60
CA LEU A 195 4.64 -24.60 -24.00
C LEU A 195 4.40 -24.69 -25.53
N ASN A 196 4.61 -23.61 -26.28
CA ASN A 196 4.46 -23.57 -27.74
C ASN A 196 5.37 -24.58 -28.46
N THR A 197 6.50 -24.95 -27.84
CA THR A 197 7.40 -26.01 -28.32
C THR A 197 6.67 -27.36 -28.43
N ALA A 198 5.85 -27.72 -27.43
CA ALA A 198 5.07 -28.96 -27.45
C ALA A 198 3.95 -28.94 -28.51
N LEU A 199 3.38 -27.76 -28.78
CA LEU A 199 2.38 -27.57 -29.85
C LEU A 199 3.01 -27.64 -31.26
N THR A 200 4.28 -27.25 -31.39
CA THR A 200 5.01 -27.23 -32.68
C THR A 200 5.14 -28.62 -33.30
N HIS A 201 5.29 -29.68 -32.49
CA HIS A 201 5.33 -31.06 -32.98
C HIS A 201 3.94 -31.64 -33.31
N LYS A 202 2.85 -31.09 -32.75
CA LYS A 202 1.49 -31.65 -32.90
C LYS A 202 0.64 -30.96 -33.97
N LEU A 203 0.91 -29.68 -34.26
CA LEU A 203 0.09 -28.86 -35.16
C LEU A 203 0.94 -28.23 -36.25
N SER A 204 0.50 -28.37 -37.51
CA SER A 204 1.14 -27.69 -38.63
C SER A 204 1.08 -26.17 -38.46
N LEU A 205 2.12 -25.49 -38.93
CA LEU A 205 2.28 -24.04 -38.83
C LEU A 205 1.04 -23.26 -39.26
N GLN A 206 0.44 -23.63 -40.39
CA GLN A 206 -0.75 -22.97 -40.92
C GLN A 206 -1.95 -23.10 -39.97
N LYS A 207 -2.15 -24.27 -39.33
CA LYS A 207 -3.19 -24.49 -38.33
C LYS A 207 -2.94 -23.64 -37.07
N ARG A 208 -1.68 -23.50 -36.65
CA ARG A 208 -1.29 -22.66 -35.48
C ARG A 208 -1.58 -21.19 -35.73
N VAL A 209 -1.12 -20.62 -36.84
CA VAL A 209 -1.32 -19.19 -37.16
C VAL A 209 -2.80 -18.87 -37.39
N VAL A 210 -3.50 -19.64 -38.24
CA VAL A 210 -4.93 -19.41 -38.53
C VAL A 210 -5.79 -19.64 -37.28
N GLY A 211 -5.54 -20.72 -36.52
CA GLY A 211 -6.26 -21.00 -35.28
C GLY A 211 -6.09 -19.91 -34.22
N SER A 212 -4.88 -19.38 -34.08
CA SER A 212 -4.60 -18.27 -33.15
C SER A 212 -5.34 -16.99 -33.56
N LEU A 213 -5.32 -16.64 -34.85
CA LEU A 213 -6.03 -15.46 -35.36
C LEU A 213 -7.55 -15.59 -35.23
N LEU A 214 -8.11 -16.78 -35.49
CA LEU A 214 -9.55 -17.04 -35.29
C LEU A 214 -9.94 -16.96 -33.80
N ALA A 215 -9.15 -17.54 -32.90
CA ALA A 215 -9.39 -17.44 -31.47
C ALA A 215 -9.30 -15.98 -30.98
N MET A 216 -8.30 -15.22 -31.46
CA MET A 216 -8.19 -13.79 -31.19
C MET A 216 -9.44 -13.03 -31.65
N THR A 217 -9.91 -13.24 -32.88
CA THR A 217 -11.15 -12.61 -33.39
C THR A 217 -12.35 -12.91 -32.49
N VAL A 218 -12.55 -14.16 -32.06
CA VAL A 218 -13.70 -14.52 -31.19
C VAL A 218 -13.66 -13.77 -29.86
N PHE A 219 -12.53 -13.79 -29.14
CA PHE A 219 -12.42 -13.10 -27.86
C PHE A 219 -12.44 -11.57 -27.98
N PHE A 220 -11.96 -11.01 -29.10
CA PHE A 220 -12.02 -9.57 -29.35
C PHE A 220 -13.43 -9.10 -29.72
N ILE A 221 -14.21 -9.89 -30.46
CA ILE A 221 -15.65 -9.67 -30.67
C ILE A 221 -16.41 -9.72 -29.34
N ILE A 222 -16.16 -10.73 -28.49
CA ILE A 222 -16.77 -10.83 -27.15
C ILE A 222 -16.50 -9.54 -26.35
N THR A 223 -15.26 -9.06 -26.36
CA THR A 223 -14.89 -7.79 -25.70
C THR A 223 -15.69 -6.61 -26.26
N THR A 224 -15.82 -6.50 -27.58
CA THR A 224 -16.60 -5.43 -28.24
C THR A 224 -18.09 -5.47 -27.89
N VAL A 225 -18.68 -6.67 -27.71
CA VAL A 225 -20.07 -6.82 -27.25
C VAL A 225 -20.22 -6.32 -25.80
N PHE A 226 -19.30 -6.69 -24.91
CA PHE A 226 -19.29 -6.26 -23.50
C PHE A 226 -19.13 -4.74 -23.29
N VAL A 227 -18.69 -3.98 -24.31
CA VAL A 227 -18.66 -2.51 -24.25
C VAL A 227 -20.04 -1.94 -23.90
N ASN A 228 -21.06 -2.35 -24.64
CA ASN A 228 -22.41 -1.78 -24.56
C ASN A 228 -23.29 -2.39 -23.43
N ILE A 229 -22.86 -3.49 -22.81
CA ILE A 229 -23.60 -4.12 -21.70
C ILE A 229 -23.44 -3.26 -20.43
N ASN A 230 -24.53 -2.94 -19.73
CA ASN A 230 -24.42 -2.27 -18.43
C ASN A 230 -23.93 -3.26 -17.36
N THR A 231 -22.88 -2.86 -16.63
CA THR A 231 -22.12 -3.65 -15.65
C THR A 231 -22.10 -3.00 -14.27
N ASP A 232 -22.81 -1.88 -14.08
CA ASP A 232 -22.74 -1.04 -12.87
C ASP A 232 -23.17 -1.79 -11.59
N THR A 233 -24.03 -2.82 -11.71
CA THR A 233 -24.48 -3.66 -10.58
C THR A 233 -23.54 -4.84 -10.25
N TYR A 234 -22.55 -5.14 -11.09
CA TYR A 234 -21.64 -6.29 -10.92
C TYR A 234 -20.21 -6.00 -11.39
N GLN A 235 -19.70 -4.80 -11.10
CA GLN A 235 -18.39 -4.31 -11.55
C GLN A 235 -17.23 -5.27 -11.23
N ASP A 236 -17.18 -5.87 -10.03
CA ASP A 236 -16.15 -6.85 -9.63
C ASP A 236 -16.18 -8.14 -10.45
N LEU A 237 -17.38 -8.64 -10.78
CA LEU A 237 -17.54 -9.83 -11.63
C LEU A 237 -17.15 -9.51 -13.07
N PHE A 238 -17.54 -8.33 -13.58
CA PHE A 238 -17.12 -7.84 -14.89
C PHE A 238 -15.59 -7.73 -14.98
N PHE A 239 -14.94 -7.17 -13.97
CA PHE A 239 -13.48 -7.09 -13.86
C PHE A 239 -12.81 -8.47 -14.00
N GLY A 240 -13.32 -9.49 -13.30
CA GLY A 240 -12.84 -10.87 -13.40
C GLY A 240 -13.04 -11.49 -14.80
N ILE A 241 -14.18 -11.23 -15.44
CA ILE A 241 -14.47 -11.68 -16.82
C ILE A 241 -13.53 -11.00 -17.83
N THR A 242 -13.29 -9.70 -17.69
CA THR A 242 -12.35 -8.95 -18.53
C THR A 242 -10.94 -9.53 -18.42
N LEU A 243 -10.40 -9.70 -17.21
CA LEU A 243 -9.06 -10.26 -17.03
C LEU A 243 -8.96 -11.69 -17.58
N THR A 244 -9.98 -12.53 -17.41
CA THR A 244 -10.01 -13.88 -17.98
C THR A 244 -9.98 -13.85 -19.51
N THR A 245 -10.70 -12.92 -20.14
CA THR A 245 -10.69 -12.72 -21.59
C THR A 245 -9.32 -12.25 -22.09
N VAL A 246 -8.66 -11.36 -21.35
CA VAL A 246 -7.28 -10.90 -21.61
C VAL A 246 -6.28 -12.03 -21.54
N VAL A 247 -6.39 -12.94 -20.56
CA VAL A 247 -5.54 -14.14 -20.47
C VAL A 247 -5.67 -14.97 -21.76
N LEU A 248 -6.89 -15.28 -22.20
CA LEU A 248 -7.16 -16.10 -23.38
C LEU A 248 -6.68 -15.45 -24.70
N LEU A 249 -6.82 -14.12 -24.80
CA LEU A 249 -6.25 -13.32 -25.90
C LEU A 249 -4.72 -13.39 -25.93
N ASN A 250 -4.06 -13.24 -24.79
CA ASN A 250 -2.60 -13.29 -24.69
C ASN A 250 -2.04 -14.71 -24.91
N VAL A 251 -2.76 -15.77 -24.52
CA VAL A 251 -2.42 -17.16 -24.88
C VAL A 251 -2.44 -17.34 -26.40
N SER A 252 -3.47 -16.82 -27.08
CA SER A 252 -3.58 -16.89 -28.53
C SER A 252 -2.48 -16.07 -29.23
N SER A 253 -2.17 -14.88 -28.71
CA SER A 253 -1.03 -14.06 -29.14
C SER A 253 0.32 -14.76 -28.94
N ALA A 254 0.54 -15.49 -27.83
CA ALA A 254 1.77 -16.23 -27.56
C ALA A 254 2.02 -17.32 -28.63
N ILE A 255 0.98 -18.07 -28.98
CA ILE A 255 1.03 -19.11 -30.02
C ILE A 255 1.31 -18.48 -31.39
N LEU A 256 0.60 -17.40 -31.74
CA LEU A 256 0.82 -16.63 -32.96
C LEU A 256 2.26 -16.09 -33.06
N SER A 257 2.74 -15.43 -32.01
CA SER A 257 4.07 -14.83 -31.93
C SER A 257 5.16 -15.87 -32.11
N GLY A 258 5.14 -16.95 -31.33
CA GLY A 258 6.14 -18.02 -31.47
C GLY A 258 6.04 -18.78 -32.80
N SER A 259 4.86 -18.82 -33.43
CA SER A 259 4.72 -19.36 -34.79
C SER A 259 5.39 -18.45 -35.82
N ILE A 260 5.23 -17.13 -35.71
CA ILE A 260 5.86 -16.15 -36.62
C ILE A 260 7.37 -16.12 -36.41
N PHE A 261 7.87 -16.11 -35.18
CA PHE A 261 9.31 -16.17 -34.90
C PHE A 261 9.97 -17.46 -35.42
N GLY A 262 9.27 -18.61 -35.35
CA GLY A 262 9.74 -19.85 -35.96
C GLY A 262 9.78 -19.82 -37.51
N ILE A 263 8.91 -19.03 -38.16
CA ILE A 263 9.00 -18.78 -39.61
C ILE A 263 10.18 -17.85 -39.91
N MET A 264 10.34 -16.78 -39.12
CA MET A 264 11.31 -15.70 -39.37
C MET A 264 12.75 -16.20 -39.51
N GLY A 265 13.13 -17.29 -38.81
CA GLY A 265 14.45 -17.93 -38.96
C GLY A 265 14.75 -18.49 -40.35
N LYS A 266 13.72 -18.73 -41.19
CA LYS A 266 13.85 -19.23 -42.57
C LYS A 266 13.84 -18.12 -43.64
N PHE A 267 13.61 -16.87 -43.25
CA PHE A 267 13.58 -15.70 -44.14
C PHE A 267 14.79 -14.80 -43.89
N SER A 268 15.12 -13.94 -44.86
CA SER A 268 16.24 -12.99 -44.71
C SER A 268 15.97 -11.95 -43.60
N SER A 269 17.04 -11.36 -43.06
CA SER A 269 17.01 -10.41 -41.95
C SER A 269 16.13 -9.16 -42.19
N LYS A 270 15.83 -8.84 -43.46
CA LYS A 270 14.85 -7.82 -43.87
C LYS A 270 13.46 -8.11 -43.30
N TYR A 271 12.98 -9.35 -43.40
CA TYR A 271 11.65 -9.76 -42.91
C TYR A 271 11.61 -9.85 -41.38
N ILE A 272 12.72 -10.27 -40.76
CA ILE A 272 12.90 -10.24 -39.30
C ILE A 272 12.70 -8.81 -38.77
N THR A 273 13.35 -7.84 -39.42
CA THR A 273 13.26 -6.42 -39.07
C THR A 273 11.84 -5.88 -39.30
N ALA A 274 11.14 -6.35 -40.34
CA ALA A 274 9.75 -5.95 -40.64
C ALA A 274 8.79 -6.32 -39.50
N THR A 275 8.83 -7.57 -39.01
CA THR A 275 7.93 -8.02 -37.94
C THR A 275 8.23 -7.34 -36.61
N ILE A 276 9.51 -7.17 -36.24
CA ILE A 276 9.91 -6.47 -35.00
C ILE A 276 9.58 -4.96 -35.08
N GLY A 277 9.67 -4.36 -36.26
CA GLY A 277 9.21 -2.99 -36.52
C GLY A 277 7.69 -2.86 -36.38
N GLY A 278 6.95 -3.82 -36.95
CA GLY A 278 5.49 -3.92 -36.85
C GLY A 278 4.98 -3.98 -35.41
N GLN A 279 5.65 -4.75 -34.55
CA GLN A 279 5.31 -4.82 -33.12
C GLN A 279 5.29 -3.45 -32.43
N ALA A 280 6.28 -2.61 -32.71
CA ALA A 280 6.34 -1.26 -32.15
C ALA A 280 5.37 -0.27 -32.82
N LEU A 281 5.18 -0.37 -34.15
CA LEU A 281 4.14 0.42 -34.82
C LEU A 281 2.73 0.08 -34.32
N GLY A 282 2.50 -1.14 -33.84
CA GLY A 282 1.23 -1.55 -33.23
C GLY A 282 0.82 -0.73 -32.01
N GLY A 283 1.77 -0.22 -31.22
CA GLY A 283 1.48 0.69 -30.10
C GLY A 283 1.07 2.09 -30.57
N ILE A 284 1.77 2.60 -31.59
CA ILE A 284 1.44 3.88 -32.24
C ILE A 284 0.05 3.80 -32.88
N PHE A 285 -0.24 2.71 -33.61
CA PHE A 285 -1.55 2.46 -34.20
C PHE A 285 -2.66 2.42 -33.15
N ALA A 286 -2.48 1.67 -32.05
CA ALA A 286 -3.45 1.60 -30.96
C ALA A 286 -3.71 2.97 -30.32
N ALA A 287 -2.66 3.77 -30.08
CA ALA A 287 -2.81 5.12 -29.52
C ALA A 287 -3.51 6.10 -30.49
N ILE A 288 -3.16 6.08 -31.78
CA ILE A 288 -3.82 6.90 -32.81
C ILE A 288 -5.30 6.51 -32.95
N SER A 289 -5.62 5.22 -33.01
CA SER A 289 -7.01 4.75 -33.06
C SER A 289 -7.82 5.20 -31.83
N GLN A 290 -7.21 5.26 -30.63
CA GLN A 290 -7.87 5.76 -29.42
C GLN A 290 -8.10 7.27 -29.50
N ILE A 291 -7.10 8.04 -29.96
CA ILE A 291 -7.23 9.50 -30.12
C ILE A 291 -8.32 9.83 -31.15
N ILE A 292 -8.40 9.10 -32.27
CA ILE A 292 -9.47 9.23 -33.26
C ILE A 292 -10.82 8.90 -32.64
N ALA A 293 -10.94 7.77 -31.92
CA ALA A 293 -12.18 7.38 -31.24
C ALA A 293 -12.67 8.44 -30.24
N LEU A 294 -11.76 9.04 -29.47
CA LEU A 294 -12.06 10.14 -28.54
C LEU A 294 -12.41 11.47 -29.25
N ALA A 295 -11.82 11.72 -30.43
CA ALA A 295 -12.05 12.91 -31.25
C ALA A 295 -13.41 12.91 -31.99
N ILE A 296 -14.03 11.74 -32.18
CA ILE A 296 -15.41 11.61 -32.70
C ILE A 296 -16.45 12.26 -31.76
N GLY A 297 -16.06 12.66 -30.54
CA GLY A 297 -16.88 13.47 -29.65
C GLY A 297 -17.99 12.71 -28.91
N ALA A 298 -18.05 11.39 -29.07
CA ALA A 298 -19.03 10.52 -28.44
C ALA A 298 -18.67 10.20 -26.97
N SER A 299 -19.60 9.54 -26.28
CA SER A 299 -19.40 9.03 -24.92
C SER A 299 -18.26 8.01 -24.84
N SER A 300 -17.71 7.80 -23.63
CA SER A 300 -16.64 6.82 -23.38
C SER A 300 -16.97 5.42 -23.88
N VAL A 301 -18.24 5.00 -23.73
CA VAL A 301 -18.75 3.70 -24.23
C VAL A 301 -18.74 3.65 -25.77
N HIS A 302 -19.24 4.67 -26.45
CA HIS A 302 -19.28 4.69 -27.91
C HIS A 302 -17.87 4.79 -28.52
N SER A 303 -17.00 5.62 -27.92
CA SER A 303 -15.59 5.72 -28.29
C SER A 303 -14.91 4.35 -28.16
N ALA A 304 -15.13 3.63 -27.04
CA ALA A 304 -14.62 2.28 -26.86
C ALA A 304 -15.14 1.27 -27.89
N PHE A 305 -16.41 1.37 -28.27
CA PHE A 305 -17.01 0.46 -29.24
C PHE A 305 -16.35 0.63 -30.62
N VAL A 306 -16.26 1.86 -31.12
CA VAL A 306 -15.54 2.19 -32.36
C VAL A 306 -14.06 1.77 -32.26
N TYR A 307 -13.46 1.97 -31.10
CA TYR A 307 -12.08 1.60 -30.84
C TYR A 307 -11.82 0.09 -30.98
N PHE A 308 -12.54 -0.76 -30.23
CA PHE A 308 -12.38 -2.21 -30.34
C PHE A 308 -12.81 -2.77 -31.72
N MET A 309 -13.72 -2.10 -32.43
CA MET A 309 -14.04 -2.42 -33.82
C MET A 309 -12.84 -2.27 -34.77
N PHE A 310 -11.99 -1.25 -34.62
CA PHE A 310 -10.74 -1.15 -35.40
C PHE A 310 -9.81 -2.35 -35.15
N GLY A 311 -9.72 -2.84 -33.91
CA GLY A 311 -8.92 -4.02 -33.58
C GLY A 311 -9.43 -5.29 -34.28
N ASN A 312 -10.74 -5.51 -34.29
CA ASN A 312 -11.36 -6.63 -35.03
C ASN A 312 -11.05 -6.56 -36.54
N VAL A 313 -11.18 -5.39 -37.16
CA VAL A 313 -10.86 -5.19 -38.59
C VAL A 313 -9.39 -5.52 -38.88
N MET A 314 -8.46 -5.13 -38.01
CA MET A 314 -7.03 -5.44 -38.18
C MET A 314 -6.70 -6.92 -38.03
N ILE A 315 -7.33 -7.64 -37.10
CA ILE A 315 -7.14 -9.09 -36.96
C ILE A 315 -7.67 -9.82 -38.20
N LEU A 316 -8.85 -9.43 -38.70
CA LEU A 316 -9.43 -9.98 -39.94
C LEU A 316 -8.57 -9.68 -41.17
N LEU A 317 -8.08 -8.44 -41.32
CA LEU A 317 -7.15 -8.07 -42.38
C LEU A 317 -5.87 -8.90 -42.31
N THR A 318 -5.34 -9.15 -41.11
CA THR A 318 -4.16 -10.00 -40.89
C THR A 318 -4.41 -11.45 -41.30
N LEU A 319 -5.59 -12.00 -40.97
CA LEU A 319 -5.99 -13.36 -41.35
C LEU A 319 -6.06 -13.51 -42.88
N VAL A 320 -6.73 -12.59 -43.57
CA VAL A 320 -6.82 -12.59 -45.04
C VAL A 320 -5.44 -12.41 -45.68
N SER A 321 -4.61 -11.53 -45.11
CA SER A 321 -3.24 -11.28 -45.58
C SER A 321 -2.35 -12.53 -45.42
N TYR A 322 -2.40 -13.20 -44.27
CA TYR A 322 -1.63 -14.43 -44.04
C TYR A 322 -2.08 -15.58 -44.95
N VAL A 323 -3.40 -15.78 -45.12
CA VAL A 323 -3.93 -16.79 -46.05
C VAL A 323 -3.47 -16.51 -47.48
N THR A 324 -3.45 -15.24 -47.90
CA THR A 324 -2.91 -14.82 -49.20
C THR A 324 -1.42 -15.12 -49.32
N LEU A 325 -0.61 -14.72 -48.34
CA LEU A 325 0.83 -14.98 -48.31
C LEU A 325 1.15 -16.48 -48.39
N SER A 326 0.42 -17.32 -47.63
CA SER A 326 0.62 -18.78 -47.57
C SER A 326 0.43 -19.49 -48.91
N LYS A 327 -0.29 -18.87 -49.86
CA LYS A 327 -0.51 -19.40 -51.21
C LYS A 327 0.64 -19.08 -52.17
N THR A 328 1.43 -18.03 -51.91
CA THR A 328 2.47 -17.51 -52.82
C THR A 328 3.62 -18.49 -53.04
N VAL A 329 4.25 -18.41 -54.23
CA VAL A 329 5.46 -19.19 -54.57
C VAL A 329 6.64 -18.77 -53.70
N PHE A 330 6.78 -17.45 -53.43
CA PHE A 330 7.80 -16.90 -52.54
C PHE A 330 7.75 -17.53 -51.14
N PHE A 331 6.60 -17.47 -50.48
CA PHE A 331 6.45 -18.03 -49.14
C PHE A 331 6.67 -19.54 -49.12
N LYS A 332 6.18 -20.27 -50.13
CA LYS A 332 6.38 -21.73 -50.24
C LYS A 332 7.85 -22.10 -50.42
N TYR A 333 8.61 -21.38 -51.25
CA TYR A 333 10.04 -21.61 -51.48
C TYR A 333 10.85 -21.56 -50.18
N HIS A 334 10.65 -20.52 -49.35
CA HIS A 334 11.32 -20.40 -48.05
C HIS A 334 10.83 -21.40 -46.99
N LEU A 335 9.67 -22.01 -47.18
CA LEU A 335 9.12 -23.03 -46.27
C LEU A 335 9.46 -24.47 -46.68
N SER A 336 9.73 -24.71 -47.97
CA SER A 336 9.96 -26.04 -48.55
C SER A 336 11.44 -26.44 -48.51
N GLU A 337 11.82 -27.28 -47.56
CA GLU A 337 13.20 -27.70 -47.32
C GLU A 337 13.73 -28.77 -48.32
N LYS A 338 13.08 -28.96 -49.47
CA LYS A 338 13.41 -29.98 -50.48
C LYS A 338 13.11 -29.55 -51.91
N MET A 339 14.00 -28.78 -52.53
CA MET A 339 14.19 -28.78 -53.99
C MET A 339 15.62 -28.33 -54.32
N GLY A 340 16.54 -29.30 -54.47
CA GLY A 340 17.96 -29.01 -54.68
C GLY A 340 18.92 -30.20 -54.68
N LEU A 341 18.45 -31.43 -54.42
CA LEU A 341 19.23 -32.66 -54.55
C LEU A 341 18.38 -33.75 -55.21
N THR A 342 18.37 -33.77 -56.54
CA THR A 342 17.84 -34.88 -57.34
C THR A 342 18.98 -35.71 -57.87
N LEU A 343 19.07 -36.94 -57.36
CA LEU A 343 19.81 -38.10 -57.86
C LEU A 343 21.36 -38.04 -57.92
N ASN A 344 21.94 -39.00 -57.21
CA ASN A 344 23.18 -39.70 -57.55
C ASN A 344 24.46 -38.88 -57.72
N GLU A 345 25.11 -38.55 -56.60
CA GLU A 345 26.57 -38.72 -56.51
C GLU A 345 27.04 -39.05 -55.08
N PHE A 346 27.44 -40.31 -54.94
CA PHE A 346 28.46 -40.88 -54.05
C PHE A 346 28.55 -40.53 -52.54
N GLN A 347 28.35 -41.59 -51.75
CA GLN A 347 29.10 -41.95 -50.53
C GLN A 347 29.18 -40.97 -49.35
N SER A 348 28.26 -41.17 -48.40
CA SER A 348 28.61 -41.63 -47.05
C SER A 348 29.86 -41.06 -46.35
N GLU A 349 29.89 -39.76 -46.07
CA GLU A 349 30.64 -39.23 -44.91
C GLU A 349 29.70 -38.66 -43.83
N LEU A 350 29.48 -39.47 -42.80
CA LEU A 350 29.54 -39.07 -41.38
C LEU A 350 28.97 -37.71 -40.92
N VAL A 351 27.82 -37.27 -41.44
CA VAL A 351 27.00 -36.24 -40.77
C VAL A 351 26.35 -36.85 -39.51
N ARG A 352 27.14 -36.94 -38.42
CA ARG A 352 26.58 -37.06 -37.06
C ARG A 352 25.64 -35.87 -36.84
N PRO A 353 24.42 -36.07 -36.32
CA PRO A 353 23.59 -34.95 -35.89
C PRO A 353 24.36 -34.21 -34.79
N ARG A 354 24.83 -32.99 -35.07
CA ARG A 354 25.52 -32.16 -34.06
C ARG A 354 24.54 -31.88 -32.93
N ILE A 355 24.83 -32.44 -31.75
CA ILE A 355 24.01 -32.28 -30.56
C ILE A 355 24.09 -30.81 -30.13
N ILE A 356 22.96 -30.11 -30.16
CA ILE A 356 22.88 -28.70 -29.77
C ILE A 356 22.96 -28.60 -28.24
N ASP A 357 24.14 -28.23 -27.71
CA ASP A 357 24.29 -27.98 -26.28
C ASP A 357 23.74 -26.59 -25.91
N HIS A 358 22.53 -26.62 -25.36
CA HIS A 358 21.82 -25.47 -24.82
C HIS A 358 22.64 -24.70 -23.76
N LYS A 359 23.52 -25.36 -22.99
CA LYS A 359 24.37 -24.71 -21.98
C LYS A 359 25.46 -23.86 -22.62
N VAL A 360 26.05 -24.32 -23.72
CA VAL A 360 27.05 -23.56 -24.49
C VAL A 360 26.42 -22.31 -25.11
N ILE A 361 25.25 -22.46 -25.74
CA ILE A 361 24.50 -21.32 -26.30
C ILE A 361 24.15 -20.31 -25.20
N PHE A 362 23.63 -20.77 -24.06
CA PHE A 362 23.33 -19.91 -22.91
C PHE A 362 24.58 -19.14 -22.45
N LYS A 363 25.74 -19.81 -22.32
CA LYS A 363 27.02 -19.17 -21.93
C LYS A 363 27.51 -18.14 -22.97
N LYS A 364 27.17 -18.28 -24.25
CA LYS A 364 27.45 -17.26 -25.29
C LYS A 364 26.54 -16.03 -25.18
N ILE A 365 25.25 -16.21 -24.86
CA ILE A 365 24.24 -15.13 -24.96
C ILE A 365 23.79 -14.50 -23.63
N TRP A 366 24.12 -15.07 -22.47
CA TRP A 366 23.51 -14.70 -21.17
C TRP A 366 23.55 -13.20 -20.86
N MET A 367 24.59 -12.47 -21.28
CA MET A 367 24.70 -11.03 -21.04
C MET A 367 23.65 -10.23 -21.81
N TYR A 368 23.36 -10.64 -23.05
CA TYR A 368 22.31 -10.04 -23.87
C TYR A 368 20.93 -10.42 -23.32
N GLY A 369 20.76 -11.68 -22.88
CA GLY A 369 19.55 -12.15 -22.21
C GLY A 369 19.24 -11.37 -20.93
N ALA A 370 20.23 -11.23 -20.04
CA ALA A 370 20.14 -10.40 -18.84
C ALA A 370 19.87 -8.93 -19.18
N GLY A 371 20.47 -8.41 -20.25
CA GLY A 371 20.19 -7.09 -20.79
C GLY A 371 18.70 -6.91 -21.14
N VAL A 372 18.13 -7.79 -21.97
CA VAL A 372 16.70 -7.73 -22.34
C VAL A 372 15.79 -7.93 -21.14
N PHE A 373 16.11 -8.87 -20.24
CA PHE A 373 15.39 -9.06 -18.99
C PHE A 373 15.33 -7.74 -18.18
N LEU A 374 16.46 -7.07 -17.97
CA LEU A 374 16.52 -5.79 -17.24
C LEU A 374 15.79 -4.65 -17.98
N VAL A 375 15.88 -4.58 -19.32
CA VAL A 375 15.13 -3.58 -20.12
C VAL A 375 13.65 -3.64 -19.77
N PHE A 376 13.06 -4.84 -19.84
CA PHE A 376 11.62 -5.02 -19.70
C PHE A 376 11.15 -5.14 -18.26
N LEU A 377 11.99 -5.62 -17.33
CA LEU A 377 11.78 -5.52 -15.89
C LEU A 377 11.52 -4.06 -15.49
N ILE A 378 12.43 -3.16 -15.86
CA ILE A 378 12.33 -1.74 -15.52
C ILE A 378 11.17 -1.10 -16.29
N SER A 379 11.05 -1.36 -17.58
CA SER A 379 9.99 -0.76 -18.40
C SER A 379 8.58 -1.13 -17.93
N LEU A 380 8.30 -2.42 -17.65
CA LEU A 380 6.99 -2.87 -17.17
C LEU A 380 6.76 -2.59 -15.68
N SER A 381 7.78 -2.18 -14.92
CA SER A 381 7.60 -1.66 -13.56
C SER A 381 7.01 -0.25 -13.51
N CYS A 382 7.04 0.49 -14.63
CA CYS A 382 6.48 1.84 -14.71
C CYS A 382 5.41 2.00 -15.79
N TYR A 383 5.63 1.45 -16.98
CA TYR A 383 4.72 1.59 -18.12
C TYR A 383 3.94 0.29 -18.36
N PRO A 384 2.61 0.34 -18.56
CA PRO A 384 1.75 1.53 -18.47
C PRO A 384 1.35 1.89 -17.02
N GLY A 385 1.39 0.94 -16.08
CA GLY A 385 0.66 1.00 -14.81
C GLY A 385 0.87 2.23 -13.91
N LEU A 386 2.09 2.77 -13.82
CA LEU A 386 2.37 4.03 -13.11
C LEU A 386 2.16 5.25 -14.01
N THR A 387 2.61 5.17 -15.26
CA THR A 387 2.60 6.31 -16.20
C THR A 387 1.21 6.84 -16.54
N VAL A 388 0.17 6.01 -16.46
CA VAL A 388 -1.23 6.38 -16.76
C VAL A 388 -1.96 7.02 -15.56
N LEU A 389 -1.35 6.94 -14.38
CA LEU A 389 -1.81 7.62 -13.17
C LEU A 389 -1.33 9.06 -13.10
N ILE A 390 -0.39 9.47 -13.97
CA ILE A 390 0.16 10.83 -14.00
C ILE A 390 -0.81 11.76 -14.72
N GLU A 391 -1.25 12.79 -14.01
CA GLU A 391 -2.21 13.79 -14.48
C GLU A 391 -1.52 15.14 -14.78
N SER A 392 -2.11 15.93 -15.68
CA SER A 392 -1.61 17.27 -16.05
C SER A 392 -1.59 18.23 -14.86
N GLU A 393 -0.71 19.23 -14.89
CA GLU A 393 -0.63 20.29 -13.89
C GLU A 393 -1.85 21.22 -13.83
N THR A 394 -2.74 21.17 -14.82
CA THR A 394 -3.98 21.95 -14.87
C THR A 394 -5.18 21.06 -15.17
N HIS A 395 -6.38 21.49 -14.77
CA HIS A 395 -7.65 20.78 -15.00
C HIS A 395 -8.68 21.68 -15.70
N GLY A 396 -9.77 21.09 -16.21
CA GLY A 396 -10.89 21.83 -16.78
C GLY A 396 -10.75 22.17 -18.27
N LYS A 397 -9.87 21.47 -19.00
CA LYS A 397 -9.69 21.61 -20.46
C LYS A 397 -9.68 20.22 -21.11
N PRO A 398 -10.30 20.05 -22.30
CA PRO A 398 -10.30 18.76 -22.99
C PRO A 398 -8.92 18.15 -23.20
N TRP A 399 -7.90 18.98 -23.44
CA TRP A 399 -6.49 18.54 -23.51
C TRP A 399 -6.08 17.78 -22.25
N ASN A 400 -6.25 18.41 -21.08
CA ASN A 400 -5.81 17.91 -19.79
C ASN A 400 -6.60 16.65 -19.37
N ASP A 401 -7.93 16.72 -19.49
CA ASP A 401 -8.83 15.75 -18.87
C ASP A 401 -9.20 14.57 -19.80
N LYS A 402 -9.03 14.70 -21.12
CA LYS A 402 -9.37 13.66 -22.12
C LYS A 402 -8.18 13.20 -22.98
N TYR A 403 -7.28 14.10 -23.37
CA TYR A 403 -6.21 13.79 -24.34
C TYR A 403 -4.81 13.59 -23.73
N PHE A 404 -4.56 14.08 -22.52
CA PHE A 404 -3.24 14.04 -21.88
C PHE A 404 -2.69 12.62 -21.76
N VAL A 405 -3.45 11.68 -21.18
CA VAL A 405 -3.03 10.27 -21.05
C VAL A 405 -2.88 9.60 -22.43
N PRO A 406 -3.86 9.66 -23.37
CA PRO A 406 -3.69 9.12 -24.71
C PRO A 406 -2.47 9.64 -25.50
N VAL A 407 -2.20 10.95 -25.45
CA VAL A 407 -1.13 11.57 -26.24
C VAL A 407 0.22 11.45 -25.54
N ILE A 408 0.30 11.76 -24.25
CA ILE A 408 1.56 11.75 -23.49
C ILE A 408 1.89 10.34 -23.00
N ALA A 409 1.00 9.65 -22.29
CA ALA A 409 1.34 8.32 -21.75
C ALA A 409 1.48 7.27 -22.89
N TYR A 410 0.53 7.19 -23.82
CA TYR A 410 0.52 6.11 -24.83
C TYR A 410 1.24 6.47 -26.14
N LEU A 411 0.87 7.57 -26.81
CA LEU A 411 1.42 7.88 -28.14
C LEU A 411 2.91 8.28 -28.07
N LEU A 412 3.30 9.16 -27.14
CA LEU A 412 4.70 9.57 -26.99
C LEU A 412 5.61 8.40 -26.60
N PHE A 413 5.17 7.53 -25.68
CA PHE A 413 5.93 6.32 -25.32
C PHE A 413 6.08 5.38 -26.52
N SER A 414 5.00 5.07 -27.23
CA SER A 414 5.05 4.17 -28.40
C SER A 414 5.93 4.73 -29.52
N THR A 415 5.88 6.05 -29.72
CA THR A 415 6.72 6.76 -30.70
C THR A 415 8.19 6.74 -30.29
N GLY A 416 8.49 6.98 -29.00
CA GLY A 416 9.84 6.89 -28.45
C GLY A 416 10.43 5.48 -28.58
N ASP A 417 9.68 4.44 -28.24
CA ASP A 417 10.11 3.04 -28.41
C ASP A 417 10.44 2.72 -29.87
N TYR A 418 9.55 3.09 -30.80
CA TYR A 418 9.76 2.88 -32.23
C TYR A 418 11.01 3.62 -32.74
N ILE A 419 11.20 4.89 -32.37
CA ILE A 419 12.42 5.67 -32.68
C ILE A 419 13.66 4.96 -32.13
N GLY A 420 13.63 4.52 -30.86
CA GLY A 420 14.74 3.78 -30.24
C GLY A 420 15.11 2.53 -31.03
N ARG A 421 14.12 1.73 -31.46
CA ARG A 421 14.35 0.53 -32.28
C ARG A 421 14.97 0.88 -33.64
N LEU A 422 14.48 1.91 -34.31
CA LEU A 422 15.02 2.37 -35.60
C LEU A 422 16.48 2.84 -35.48
N ILE A 423 16.81 3.58 -34.40
CA ILE A 423 18.18 4.02 -34.13
C ILE A 423 19.07 2.79 -33.86
N ALA A 424 18.62 1.81 -33.07
CA ALA A 424 19.38 0.57 -32.83
C ALA A 424 19.60 -0.26 -34.11
N GLY A 425 18.66 -0.24 -35.06
CA GLY A 425 18.82 -0.86 -36.37
C GLY A 425 19.99 -0.26 -37.17
N LYS A 426 20.11 1.07 -37.18
CA LYS A 426 21.17 1.80 -37.93
C LYS A 426 22.49 1.92 -37.16
N PHE A 427 22.44 2.17 -35.86
CA PHE A 427 23.58 2.50 -35.01
C PHE A 427 23.71 1.50 -33.87
N GLN A 428 24.56 0.49 -34.07
CA GLN A 428 24.69 -0.68 -33.20
C GLN A 428 25.92 -0.54 -32.27
N LYS A 429 25.86 0.40 -31.31
CA LYS A 429 26.90 0.64 -30.29
C LYS A 429 26.25 0.94 -28.93
N PRO A 430 26.65 0.30 -27.82
CA PRO A 430 27.79 -0.62 -27.67
C PRO A 430 27.48 -2.05 -28.11
N LYS A 431 28.48 -2.75 -28.67
CA LYS A 431 28.32 -4.16 -29.11
C LYS A 431 28.53 -5.18 -27.97
N LYS A 432 29.36 -4.87 -26.98
CA LYS A 432 29.68 -5.78 -25.86
C LYS A 432 28.51 -5.84 -24.86
N GLY A 433 28.09 -7.05 -24.48
CA GLY A 433 26.94 -7.26 -23.60
C GLY A 433 27.06 -6.62 -22.21
N SER A 434 28.27 -6.50 -21.67
CA SER A 434 28.54 -5.81 -20.39
C SER A 434 28.00 -4.37 -20.36
N TRP A 435 28.24 -3.59 -21.42
CA TRP A 435 27.75 -2.23 -21.51
C TRP A 435 26.23 -2.14 -21.64
N ILE A 436 25.58 -3.13 -22.26
CA ILE A 436 24.11 -3.20 -22.32
C ILE A 436 23.52 -3.40 -20.92
N ILE A 437 24.16 -4.22 -20.07
CA ILE A 437 23.76 -4.39 -18.66
C ILE A 437 23.95 -3.07 -17.90
N VAL A 438 25.12 -2.42 -18.00
CA VAL A 438 25.40 -1.13 -17.33
C VAL A 438 24.38 -0.06 -17.71
N LEU A 439 24.09 0.10 -19.01
CA LEU A 439 23.09 1.06 -19.48
C LEU A 439 21.68 0.76 -18.98
N ASN A 440 21.34 -0.52 -18.74
CA ASN A 440 20.07 -0.89 -18.13
C ASN A 440 20.02 -0.65 -16.62
N LEU A 441 21.13 -0.88 -15.88
CA LEU A 441 21.20 -0.51 -14.47
C LEU A 441 21.01 1.00 -14.27
N LEU A 442 21.53 1.83 -15.19
CA LEU A 442 21.25 3.27 -15.19
C LEU A 442 19.76 3.59 -15.40
N ARG A 443 18.99 2.78 -16.14
CA ARG A 443 17.54 2.98 -16.34
C ARG A 443 16.72 2.80 -15.05
N ILE A 444 17.28 2.22 -13.99
CA ILE A 444 16.61 2.13 -12.67
C ILE A 444 16.24 3.53 -12.15
N ILE A 445 17.00 4.58 -12.52
CA ILE A 445 16.70 5.97 -12.15
C ILE A 445 15.32 6.46 -12.63
N PHE A 446 14.76 5.89 -13.69
CA PHE A 446 13.43 6.27 -14.18
C PHE A 446 12.31 5.89 -13.21
N ILE A 447 12.50 4.88 -12.35
CA ILE A 447 11.50 4.46 -11.35
C ILE A 447 11.22 5.61 -10.36
N PRO A 448 12.19 6.13 -9.58
CA PRO A 448 11.93 7.27 -8.69
C PRO A 448 11.53 8.53 -9.46
N LEU A 449 12.12 8.81 -10.63
CA LEU A 449 11.74 9.98 -11.44
C LEU A 449 10.24 9.99 -11.77
N LEU A 450 9.68 8.86 -12.21
CA LEU A 450 8.26 8.72 -12.53
C LEU A 450 7.37 8.65 -11.27
N VAL A 451 7.83 8.03 -10.19
CA VAL A 451 7.11 7.97 -8.90
C VAL A 451 6.96 9.36 -8.25
N TYR A 452 7.88 10.28 -8.50
CA TYR A 452 7.84 11.67 -8.01
C TYR A 452 7.17 12.68 -8.97
N CYS A 453 6.63 12.24 -10.11
CA CYS A 453 5.69 13.01 -10.93
C CYS A 453 4.30 13.10 -10.28
N ASN A 454 3.38 13.87 -10.87
CA ASN A 454 1.98 14.04 -10.43
C ASN A 454 1.09 12.79 -10.64
N ALA A 455 1.51 11.63 -10.14
CA ALA A 455 0.70 10.40 -10.16
C ALA A 455 -0.38 10.41 -9.05
N GLN A 456 -1.63 10.10 -9.40
CA GLN A 456 -2.81 10.07 -8.54
C GLN A 456 -3.55 8.72 -8.63
N PRO A 457 -4.16 8.21 -7.54
CA PRO A 457 -4.24 8.78 -6.20
C PRO A 457 -2.95 8.60 -5.39
N ARG A 458 -2.66 9.57 -4.52
CA ARG A 458 -1.42 9.67 -3.74
C ARG A 458 -1.69 9.97 -2.27
N SER A 459 -0.96 9.31 -1.37
CA SER A 459 -1.16 9.43 0.09
C SER A 459 0.05 9.95 0.89
N HIS A 460 1.27 9.56 0.54
CA HIS A 460 2.44 9.74 1.43
C HIS A 460 3.70 10.32 0.79
N LEU A 461 3.91 10.14 -0.52
CA LEU A 461 5.11 10.62 -1.22
C LEU A 461 4.86 12.02 -1.79
N PRO A 462 5.76 13.01 -1.57
CA PRO A 462 5.62 14.35 -2.17
C PRO A 462 5.67 14.29 -3.71
N ILE A 463 5.26 15.36 -4.38
CA ILE A 463 5.45 15.56 -5.81
C ILE A 463 6.68 16.45 -5.99
N LEU A 464 7.69 15.99 -6.72
CA LEU A 464 8.90 16.78 -7.04
C LEU A 464 8.85 17.34 -8.45
N PHE A 465 8.22 16.60 -9.39
CA PHE A 465 8.05 17.02 -10.77
C PHE A 465 6.58 17.39 -11.01
N THR A 466 6.29 18.68 -10.85
CA THR A 466 4.93 19.24 -10.94
C THR A 466 4.55 19.70 -12.34
N LYS A 467 5.49 19.77 -13.29
CA LYS A 467 5.27 20.35 -14.63
C LYS A 467 5.20 19.29 -15.72
N ASP A 468 4.19 19.40 -16.60
CA ASP A 468 3.94 18.46 -17.70
C ASP A 468 5.18 18.22 -18.57
N TYR A 469 5.93 19.28 -18.89
CA TYR A 469 7.15 19.16 -19.72
C TYR A 469 8.23 18.29 -19.07
N GLN A 470 8.31 18.24 -17.73
CA GLN A 470 9.27 17.40 -17.01
C GLN A 470 8.91 15.93 -17.22
N TYR A 471 7.62 15.59 -17.04
CA TYR A 471 7.12 14.25 -17.30
C TYR A 471 7.32 13.83 -18.77
N ILE A 472 7.01 14.71 -19.72
CA ILE A 472 7.20 14.49 -21.17
C ILE A 472 8.66 14.14 -21.50
N VAL A 473 9.62 14.90 -20.98
CA VAL A 473 11.06 14.65 -21.23
C VAL A 473 11.53 13.35 -20.58
N ILE A 474 11.12 13.07 -19.33
CA ILE A 474 11.43 11.83 -18.61
C ILE A 474 10.88 10.63 -19.39
N LEU A 475 9.60 10.66 -19.76
CA LEU A 475 8.91 9.57 -20.46
C LEU A 475 9.46 9.31 -21.86
N PHE A 476 9.74 10.36 -22.63
CA PHE A 476 10.31 10.21 -23.97
C PHE A 476 11.71 9.58 -23.92
N THR A 477 12.56 10.01 -22.97
CA THR A 477 13.90 9.43 -22.78
C THR A 477 13.81 7.97 -22.30
N PHE A 478 12.87 7.67 -21.40
CA PHE A 478 12.57 6.33 -20.93
C PHE A 478 12.12 5.37 -22.05
N ALA A 479 11.30 5.87 -22.98
CA ALA A 479 10.80 5.15 -24.14
C ALA A 479 11.88 4.91 -25.20
N VAL A 480 12.63 5.94 -25.59
CA VAL A 480 13.72 5.81 -26.57
C VAL A 480 14.80 4.85 -26.05
N SER A 481 15.14 4.92 -24.76
CA SER A 481 16.10 3.98 -24.15
C SER A 481 15.56 2.55 -24.06
N ASN A 482 14.25 2.33 -23.91
CA ASN A 482 13.63 1.01 -24.01
C ASN A 482 13.88 0.39 -25.38
N GLY A 483 13.39 1.05 -26.43
CA GLY A 483 13.44 0.53 -27.80
C GLY A 483 14.87 0.35 -28.30
N TYR A 484 15.77 1.26 -27.91
CA TYR A 484 17.18 1.18 -28.28
C TYR A 484 17.87 -0.04 -27.66
N LEU A 485 17.83 -0.19 -26.34
CA LEU A 485 18.54 -1.27 -25.64
C LEU A 485 17.91 -2.65 -25.88
N ALA A 486 16.57 -2.73 -25.97
CA ALA A 486 15.87 -3.97 -26.33
C ALA A 486 16.33 -4.48 -27.70
N ASN A 487 16.24 -3.63 -28.72
CA ASN A 487 16.52 -4.04 -30.09
C ASN A 487 18.03 -4.29 -30.32
N LEU A 488 18.90 -3.51 -29.67
CA LEU A 488 20.34 -3.72 -29.71
C LEU A 488 20.73 -5.12 -29.17
N ALA A 489 20.17 -5.54 -28.04
CA ALA A 489 20.45 -6.85 -27.47
C ALA A 489 19.87 -8.01 -28.31
N LEU A 490 18.65 -7.84 -28.84
CA LEU A 490 18.03 -8.82 -29.76
C LEU A 490 18.78 -8.96 -31.10
N ILE A 491 19.36 -7.88 -31.63
CA ILE A 491 20.18 -7.91 -32.85
C ILE A 491 21.57 -8.51 -32.60
N CYS A 492 22.16 -8.30 -31.42
CA CYS A 492 23.51 -8.76 -31.11
C CYS A 492 23.57 -10.24 -30.68
N ALA A 493 22.58 -10.76 -29.95
CA ALA A 493 22.63 -12.14 -29.43
C ALA A 493 22.78 -13.23 -30.51
N PRO A 494 22.08 -13.20 -31.67
CA PRO A 494 22.25 -14.20 -32.72
C PRO A 494 23.57 -14.05 -33.53
N ARG A 495 24.41 -13.05 -33.22
CA ARG A 495 25.70 -12.83 -33.89
C ARG A 495 26.90 -13.40 -33.13
N VAL A 496 26.72 -13.77 -31.86
CA VAL A 496 27.76 -14.40 -31.03
C VAL A 496 27.64 -15.93 -30.97
N VAL A 497 26.79 -16.50 -31.83
CA VAL A 497 26.51 -17.94 -31.95
C VAL A 497 26.63 -18.39 -33.41
N GLU A 498 26.91 -19.67 -33.63
CA GLU A 498 27.06 -20.25 -34.97
C GLU A 498 25.73 -20.28 -35.73
N HIS A 499 25.78 -20.37 -37.07
CA HIS A 499 24.56 -20.30 -37.90
C HIS A 499 23.48 -21.33 -37.51
N HIS A 500 23.90 -22.53 -37.09
CA HIS A 500 22.98 -23.59 -36.65
C HIS A 500 22.46 -23.42 -35.21
N GLU A 501 23.09 -22.56 -34.39
CA GLU A 501 22.68 -22.22 -33.02
C GLU A 501 21.71 -21.01 -32.96
N LYS A 502 21.63 -20.20 -34.03
CA LYS A 502 20.89 -18.92 -34.06
C LYS A 502 19.41 -19.01 -33.70
N GLU A 503 18.74 -20.09 -34.11
CA GLU A 503 17.32 -20.31 -33.81
C GLU A 503 17.10 -20.52 -32.31
N THR A 504 17.84 -21.46 -31.70
CA THR A 504 17.82 -21.74 -30.27
C THR A 504 18.21 -20.51 -29.44
N ALA A 505 19.22 -19.76 -29.86
CA ALA A 505 19.63 -18.52 -29.20
C ALA A 505 18.51 -17.46 -29.22
N SER A 506 17.82 -17.28 -30.35
CA SER A 506 16.71 -16.34 -30.49
C SER A 506 15.49 -16.75 -29.65
N SER A 507 15.21 -18.06 -29.59
CA SER A 507 14.19 -18.63 -28.69
C SER A 507 14.49 -18.33 -27.22
N MET A 508 15.73 -18.60 -26.76
CA MET A 508 16.18 -18.28 -25.39
C MET A 508 16.07 -16.80 -25.05
N MET A 509 16.44 -15.89 -25.97
CA MET A 509 16.29 -14.44 -25.78
C MET A 509 14.82 -14.03 -25.55
N THR A 510 13.87 -14.72 -26.18
CA THR A 510 12.44 -14.45 -26.03
C THR A 510 11.92 -14.95 -24.67
N VAL A 511 12.54 -15.97 -24.07
CA VAL A 511 12.25 -16.38 -22.68
C VAL A 511 12.73 -15.31 -21.69
N PHE A 512 13.96 -14.79 -21.85
CA PHE A 512 14.46 -13.69 -21.02
C PHE A 512 13.59 -12.42 -21.10
N LEU A 513 13.17 -12.05 -22.32
CA LEU A 513 12.18 -11.01 -22.58
C LEU A 513 10.90 -11.24 -21.77
N GLY A 514 10.31 -12.43 -21.92
CA GLY A 514 9.11 -12.82 -21.22
C GLY A 514 9.23 -12.66 -19.70
N VAL A 515 10.24 -13.28 -19.09
CA VAL A 515 10.48 -13.21 -17.63
C VAL A 515 10.62 -11.75 -17.15
N GLY A 516 11.25 -10.88 -17.95
CA GLY A 516 11.34 -9.44 -17.67
C GLY A 516 9.96 -8.77 -17.61
N LEU A 517 9.08 -9.06 -18.58
CA LEU A 517 7.70 -8.53 -18.61
C LEU A 517 6.88 -8.95 -17.38
N ALA A 518 6.90 -10.24 -17.00
CA ALA A 518 6.16 -10.71 -15.83
C ALA A 518 6.67 -10.12 -14.52
N VAL A 519 7.97 -10.16 -14.26
CA VAL A 519 8.51 -9.61 -13.01
C VAL A 519 8.29 -8.09 -12.94
N GLY A 520 8.48 -7.38 -14.06
CA GLY A 520 8.19 -5.94 -14.16
C GLY A 520 6.73 -5.60 -13.86
N SER A 521 5.78 -6.31 -14.47
CA SER A 521 4.34 -6.07 -14.24
C SER A 521 3.89 -6.32 -12.79
N VAL A 522 4.47 -7.30 -12.10
CA VAL A 522 4.23 -7.51 -10.66
C VAL A 522 4.81 -6.36 -9.83
N ILE A 523 5.99 -5.85 -10.18
CA ILE A 523 6.58 -4.68 -9.51
C ILE A 523 5.73 -3.42 -9.72
N SER A 524 5.17 -3.20 -10.92
CA SER A 524 4.23 -2.08 -11.18
C SER A 524 3.04 -2.12 -10.22
N LEU A 525 2.43 -3.30 -10.02
CA LEU A 525 1.31 -3.45 -9.09
C LEU A 525 1.70 -3.11 -7.64
N LEU A 526 2.92 -3.45 -7.22
CA LEU A 526 3.43 -3.06 -5.89
C LEU A 526 3.68 -1.55 -5.78
N ILE A 527 4.23 -0.91 -6.82
CA ILE A 527 4.46 0.55 -6.85
C ILE A 527 3.14 1.32 -6.80
N VAL A 528 2.14 0.90 -7.57
CA VAL A 528 0.79 1.52 -7.55
C VAL A 528 0.13 1.36 -6.17
N LYS A 529 0.24 0.18 -5.54
CA LYS A 529 -0.27 -0.06 -4.18
C LYS A 529 0.48 0.69 -3.08
N MET A 530 1.74 1.09 -3.32
CA MET A 530 2.50 1.96 -2.44
C MET A 530 2.09 3.44 -2.56
N LEU A 531 1.66 3.87 -3.75
CA LEU A 531 1.16 5.24 -3.98
C LEU A 531 -0.25 5.44 -3.45
N SER A 532 -1.13 4.44 -3.60
CA SER A 532 -2.50 4.49 -3.09
C SER A 532 -2.55 4.38 -1.55
N LYS A 533 -3.67 4.78 -0.93
CA LYS A 533 -3.87 4.74 0.54
C LYS A 533 -3.72 3.34 1.17
N PHE A 534 -3.68 2.28 0.37
CA PHE A 534 -3.99 0.90 0.78
C PHE A 534 -3.02 0.29 1.80
N TRP A 535 -1.73 0.66 1.76
CA TRP A 535 -0.71 0.06 2.64
C TRP A 535 -0.71 0.56 4.09
N LEU A 536 -1.44 1.63 4.39
CA LEU A 536 -1.47 2.29 5.72
C LEU A 536 -2.90 2.67 6.14
N MET A 537 -3.93 2.00 5.59
CA MET A 537 -5.31 2.21 6.04
C MET A 537 -5.47 1.74 7.48
N MET A 538 -6.12 2.58 8.30
CA MET A 538 -6.55 2.20 9.65
C MET A 538 -7.43 0.95 9.56
N GLN A 539 -7.24 -0.02 10.44
CA GLN A 539 -7.96 -1.29 10.38
C GLN A 539 -8.50 -1.70 11.75
N TRP A 540 -9.77 -2.12 11.80
CA TRP A 540 -10.32 -2.84 12.94
C TRP A 540 -9.66 -4.21 13.00
N ILE A 541 -8.77 -4.39 13.98
CA ILE A 541 -7.89 -5.57 14.05
C ILE A 541 -8.47 -6.68 14.92
N THR A 542 -9.32 -6.34 15.91
CA THR A 542 -10.04 -7.32 16.71
C THR A 542 -11.29 -6.75 17.36
N HIS A 543 -12.22 -7.65 17.66
CA HIS A 543 -13.45 -7.47 18.42
C HIS A 543 -13.45 -8.57 19.49
N LEU A 544 -13.53 -8.18 20.77
CA LEU A 544 -13.41 -9.07 21.92
C LEU A 544 -14.51 -8.82 22.94
N ASP A 545 -15.32 -9.86 23.13
CA ASP A 545 -16.36 -9.94 24.16
C ASP A 545 -15.78 -10.10 25.59
N GLY A 546 -16.54 -9.66 26.60
CA GLY A 546 -16.31 -9.99 28.02
C GLY A 546 -15.51 -8.97 28.83
N GLY A 547 -15.47 -7.72 28.37
CA GLY A 547 -15.06 -6.59 29.20
C GLY A 547 -16.16 -6.17 30.19
N PRO A 548 -15.97 -5.08 30.94
CA PRO A 548 -17.00 -4.57 31.83
C PRO A 548 -18.16 -3.94 31.04
N LYS A 549 -19.38 -4.38 31.31
CA LYS A 549 -20.61 -3.73 30.79
C LYS A 549 -20.79 -2.37 31.47
N ARG A 550 -20.81 -1.26 30.72
CA ARG A 550 -21.01 0.11 31.28
C ARG A 550 -21.27 1.19 30.23
N VAL A 551 -22.04 2.20 30.62
CA VAL A 551 -22.48 3.35 29.82
C VAL A 551 -22.14 4.67 30.54
N ASN A 552 -21.73 5.72 29.81
CA ASN A 552 -21.36 7.04 30.38
C ASN A 552 -20.30 6.95 31.49
N HIS A 553 -19.33 6.05 31.30
CA HIS A 553 -18.17 5.85 32.15
C HIS A 553 -16.99 6.70 31.66
N ALA A 554 -16.05 7.02 32.55
CA ALA A 554 -14.80 7.65 32.16
C ALA A 554 -13.66 6.62 32.09
N ALA A 555 -12.69 6.85 31.21
CA ALA A 555 -11.52 5.99 31.10
C ALA A 555 -10.27 6.78 30.67
N VAL A 556 -9.10 6.35 31.15
CA VAL A 556 -7.81 7.01 30.89
C VAL A 556 -6.68 5.97 30.81
N SER A 557 -5.65 6.23 30.02
CA SER A 557 -4.50 5.35 29.85
C SER A 557 -3.29 5.78 30.67
N ILE A 558 -2.54 4.82 31.21
CA ILE A 558 -1.22 5.00 31.81
C ILE A 558 -0.30 3.92 31.25
N GLY A 559 0.69 4.32 30.46
CA GLY A 559 1.62 3.40 29.79
C GLY A 559 0.91 2.38 28.88
N HIS A 560 0.82 1.13 29.33
CA HIS A 560 0.17 0.02 28.63
C HIS A 560 -1.13 -0.47 29.29
N LYS A 561 -1.68 0.32 30.22
CA LYS A 561 -2.93 0.02 30.92
C LYS A 561 -3.98 1.09 30.63
N ILE A 562 -5.24 0.69 30.50
CA ILE A 562 -6.39 1.60 30.49
C ILE A 562 -7.20 1.33 31.76
N TYR A 563 -7.46 2.38 32.52
CA TYR A 563 -8.29 2.36 33.73
C TYR A 563 -9.66 2.92 33.36
N SER A 564 -10.73 2.23 33.77
CA SER A 564 -12.12 2.56 33.47
C SER A 564 -12.93 2.63 34.78
N PHE A 565 -13.75 3.67 34.92
CA PHE A 565 -14.37 4.09 36.18
C PHE A 565 -15.88 4.29 36.03
N GLY A 566 -16.65 3.71 36.95
CA GLY A 566 -18.10 3.98 37.09
C GLY A 566 -18.91 3.84 35.79
N GLY A 567 -19.86 4.75 35.58
CA GLY A 567 -20.94 4.57 34.61
C GLY A 567 -22.06 3.70 35.17
N TYR A 568 -23.05 3.38 34.35
CA TYR A 568 -24.24 2.61 34.74
C TYR A 568 -24.60 1.54 33.69
N CYS A 569 -25.48 0.61 34.05
CA CYS A 569 -26.18 -0.28 33.11
C CYS A 569 -27.70 -0.19 33.29
N THR A 570 -28.43 -0.37 32.18
CA THR A 570 -29.88 -0.47 32.15
C THR A 570 -30.35 -1.67 32.98
N GLY A 571 -31.21 -1.41 33.97
CA GLY A 571 -31.72 -2.42 34.91
C GLY A 571 -30.91 -2.58 36.20
N GLU A 572 -29.82 -1.83 36.41
CA GLU A 572 -29.21 -1.72 37.74
C GLU A 572 -30.03 -0.78 38.63
N ASN A 573 -30.27 -1.17 39.89
CA ASN A 573 -30.84 -0.27 40.90
C ASN A 573 -29.79 0.78 41.31
N SER A 574 -29.82 1.92 40.64
CA SER A 574 -29.05 3.15 40.92
C SER A 574 -29.21 3.72 42.33
N ARG A 575 -30.20 3.22 43.11
CA ARG A 575 -30.51 3.68 44.46
C ARG A 575 -29.57 3.16 45.54
N ASP A 576 -28.80 2.10 45.28
CA ASP A 576 -27.87 1.55 46.27
C ASP A 576 -26.51 2.26 46.17
N TYR A 577 -26.03 2.79 47.30
CA TYR A 577 -24.76 3.48 47.40
C TYR A 577 -23.59 2.49 47.29
N CYS A 578 -23.18 2.22 46.06
CA CYS A 578 -21.99 1.43 45.74
C CYS A 578 -20.76 2.33 45.55
N SER A 579 -19.59 1.89 46.03
CA SER A 579 -18.30 2.48 45.68
C SER A 579 -18.06 2.43 44.17
N MET A 580 -17.37 3.42 43.62
CA MET A 580 -16.98 3.46 42.22
C MET A 580 -16.01 2.31 41.91
N ASP A 581 -16.40 1.47 40.95
CA ASP A 581 -15.57 0.35 40.53
C ASP A 581 -14.48 0.78 39.55
N VAL A 582 -13.35 0.08 39.60
CA VAL A 582 -12.18 0.34 38.77
C VAL A 582 -11.82 -0.93 37.99
N HIS A 583 -11.89 -0.84 36.67
CA HIS A 583 -11.50 -1.93 35.77
C HIS A 583 -10.25 -1.55 34.99
N VAL A 584 -9.31 -2.49 34.89
CA VAL A 584 -8.01 -2.28 34.24
C VAL A 584 -7.85 -3.24 33.07
N LEU A 585 -7.69 -2.67 31.88
CA LEU A 585 -7.34 -3.36 30.64
C LEU A 585 -5.84 -3.29 30.40
N ASN A 586 -5.20 -4.44 30.20
CA ASN A 586 -3.84 -4.50 29.66
C ASN A 586 -3.89 -4.46 28.12
N THR A 587 -3.32 -3.41 27.52
CA THR A 587 -3.38 -3.17 26.06
C THR A 587 -2.44 -4.04 25.24
N THR A 588 -1.52 -4.77 25.88
CA THR A 588 -0.62 -5.73 25.21
C THR A 588 -1.21 -7.13 25.14
N THR A 589 -1.96 -7.55 26.17
CA THR A 589 -2.59 -8.88 26.24
C THR A 589 -4.07 -8.86 25.87
N PHE A 590 -4.68 -7.67 25.76
CA PHE A 590 -6.12 -7.47 25.55
C PHE A 590 -6.99 -8.11 26.64
N ARG A 591 -6.53 -8.06 27.90
CA ARG A 591 -7.23 -8.66 29.06
C ARG A 591 -7.70 -7.63 30.06
N TRP A 592 -8.95 -7.78 30.46
CA TRP A 592 -9.59 -7.01 31.53
C TRP A 592 -9.37 -7.66 32.89
N THR A 593 -9.25 -6.84 33.93
CA THR A 593 -9.16 -7.23 35.34
C THR A 593 -9.97 -6.26 36.19
N LYS A 594 -10.73 -6.75 37.18
CA LYS A 594 -11.34 -5.91 38.21
C LYS A 594 -10.24 -5.55 39.22
N HIS A 595 -10.13 -4.26 39.56
CA HIS A 595 -9.11 -3.80 40.51
C HIS A 595 -9.58 -4.04 41.96
N PRO A 596 -8.73 -4.50 42.90
CA PRO A 596 -9.15 -4.88 44.27
C PRO A 596 -9.84 -3.75 45.07
N VAL A 597 -9.49 -2.49 44.79
CA VAL A 597 -10.13 -1.29 45.38
C VAL A 597 -11.65 -1.24 45.12
N SER A 598 -12.13 -1.94 44.09
CA SER A 598 -13.56 -2.03 43.76
C SER A 598 -14.38 -2.89 44.72
N ASP A 599 -13.73 -3.57 45.67
CA ASP A 599 -14.33 -4.46 46.67
C ASP A 599 -14.27 -3.85 48.09
N LEU A 600 -13.87 -2.58 48.22
CA LEU A 600 -13.90 -1.85 49.49
C LEU A 600 -15.36 -1.54 49.90
N PRO A 601 -15.75 -1.74 51.17
CA PRO A 601 -17.09 -1.41 51.63
C PRO A 601 -17.30 0.11 51.60
N TYR A 602 -18.38 0.56 50.99
CA TYR A 602 -18.81 1.96 51.03
C TYR A 602 -19.55 2.24 52.35
N PHE A 603 -19.21 3.36 53.00
CA PHE A 603 -19.95 3.90 54.13
C PHE A 603 -20.50 5.28 53.74
N GLU A 604 -21.75 5.59 54.08
CA GLU A 604 -22.44 6.83 53.66
C GLU A 604 -21.80 8.15 54.18
N ASN A 605 -20.73 8.07 54.98
CA ASN A 605 -19.95 9.21 55.48
C ASN A 605 -18.43 9.07 55.18
N ASP A 606 -18.02 8.27 54.20
CA ASP A 606 -16.61 8.20 53.76
C ASP A 606 -16.35 9.21 52.63
N ASP A 607 -15.91 10.42 53.01
CA ASP A 607 -15.56 11.52 52.09
C ASP A 607 -14.43 11.17 51.11
N ILE A 608 -13.73 10.05 51.30
CA ILE A 608 -12.55 9.65 50.52
C ILE A 608 -12.94 8.68 49.39
N LEU A 609 -14.01 7.90 49.56
CA LEU A 609 -14.46 6.91 48.57
C LEU A 609 -15.50 7.49 47.59
N PRO A 610 -15.20 7.61 46.28
CA PRO A 610 -16.18 8.06 45.31
C PRO A 610 -17.30 7.03 45.13
N TYR A 611 -18.55 7.50 45.14
CA TYR A 611 -19.71 6.68 44.80
C TYR A 611 -19.85 6.45 43.28
N LYS A 612 -20.47 5.32 42.88
CA LYS A 612 -20.75 4.96 41.49
C LYS A 612 -21.69 6.00 40.85
N ARG A 613 -21.22 6.62 39.77
CA ARG A 613 -21.91 7.70 39.04
C ARG A 613 -21.53 7.69 37.56
N TYR A 614 -22.30 8.39 36.74
CA TYR A 614 -22.10 8.52 35.30
C TYR A 614 -21.92 9.98 34.88
N GLY A 615 -21.41 10.21 33.66
CA GLY A 615 -21.23 11.56 33.11
C GLY A 615 -20.17 12.40 33.83
N HIS A 616 -19.32 11.77 34.64
CA HIS A 616 -18.11 12.34 35.22
C HIS A 616 -16.97 12.34 34.19
N THR A 617 -15.93 13.12 34.43
CA THR A 617 -14.69 13.08 33.65
C THR A 617 -13.55 12.46 34.44
N ALA A 618 -12.55 11.91 33.73
CA ALA A 618 -11.31 11.39 34.32
C ALA A 618 -10.12 11.93 33.50
N VAL A 619 -9.10 12.45 34.18
CA VAL A 619 -7.88 12.98 33.53
C VAL A 619 -6.61 12.46 34.20
N LEU A 620 -5.53 12.36 33.44
CA LEU A 620 -4.20 11.98 33.94
C LEU A 620 -3.36 13.22 34.23
N TYR A 621 -2.73 13.27 35.40
CA TYR A 621 -1.71 14.25 35.72
C TYR A 621 -0.68 13.70 36.72
N LYS A 622 0.62 13.84 36.40
CA LYS A 622 1.75 13.31 37.21
C LYS A 622 1.50 11.88 37.72
N ASP A 623 1.14 10.99 36.79
CA ASP A 623 0.83 9.56 37.01
C ASP A 623 -0.35 9.24 37.95
N LYS A 624 -1.14 10.26 38.34
CA LYS A 624 -2.37 10.11 39.12
C LYS A 624 -3.61 10.42 38.29
N ILE A 625 -4.72 9.76 38.61
CA ILE A 625 -5.99 9.90 37.89
C ILE A 625 -6.94 10.76 38.72
N TYR A 626 -7.33 11.90 38.18
CA TYR A 626 -8.27 12.83 38.80
C TYR A 626 -9.66 12.66 38.19
N ILE A 627 -10.69 12.57 39.03
CA ILE A 627 -12.08 12.38 38.62
C ILE A 627 -12.94 13.46 39.26
N TRP A 628 -13.76 14.12 38.44
CA TRP A 628 -14.62 15.22 38.86
C TRP A 628 -15.99 15.17 38.17
N GLY A 629 -16.99 15.77 38.82
CA GLY A 629 -18.36 15.85 38.30
C GLY A 629 -19.09 14.51 38.25
N GLY A 630 -20.14 14.48 37.44
CA GLY A 630 -21.05 13.36 37.23
C GLY A 630 -22.12 13.22 38.31
N ARG A 631 -23.12 12.38 38.05
CA ARG A 631 -24.26 12.17 38.94
C ARG A 631 -24.78 10.73 38.92
N ASN A 632 -25.63 10.43 39.89
CA ASN A 632 -26.51 9.27 39.89
C ASN A 632 -27.95 9.76 40.14
N ASP A 633 -28.88 8.86 40.44
CA ASP A 633 -30.29 9.19 40.63
C ASP A 633 -30.59 9.78 42.04
N ARG A 634 -29.56 10.03 42.85
CA ARG A 634 -29.67 10.68 44.18
C ARG A 634 -28.98 12.05 44.23
N ALA A 635 -27.79 12.19 43.64
CA ALA A 635 -26.97 13.39 43.79
C ALA A 635 -25.95 13.60 42.65
N SER A 636 -25.73 14.88 42.32
CA SER A 636 -24.63 15.37 41.48
C SER A 636 -23.37 15.65 42.33
N CYS A 637 -22.19 15.40 41.79
CA CYS A 637 -20.91 15.50 42.51
C CYS A 637 -20.14 16.77 42.11
N ALA A 638 -19.67 17.55 43.09
CA ALA A 638 -18.66 18.62 42.88
C ALA A 638 -17.28 18.30 43.50
N VAL A 639 -17.15 17.17 44.20
CA VAL A 639 -15.90 16.75 44.86
C VAL A 639 -14.88 16.23 43.84
N LEU A 640 -13.62 16.63 43.99
CA LEU A 640 -12.49 16.09 43.25
C LEU A 640 -11.95 14.83 43.95
N PHE A 641 -11.96 13.71 43.24
CA PHE A 641 -11.33 12.47 43.70
C PHE A 641 -10.04 12.23 42.93
N CYS A 642 -9.05 11.64 43.60
CA CYS A 642 -7.78 11.25 43.02
C CYS A 642 -7.51 9.78 43.32
N PHE A 643 -7.43 8.96 42.26
CA PHE A 643 -7.01 7.57 42.32
C PHE A 643 -5.50 7.48 42.05
N ASP A 644 -4.78 6.87 42.99
CA ASP A 644 -3.36 6.60 42.85
C ASP A 644 -3.15 5.14 42.37
N PRO A 645 -2.67 4.92 41.12
CA PRO A 645 -2.50 3.59 40.56
C PRO A 645 -1.25 2.86 41.07
N VAL A 646 -0.37 3.54 41.82
CA VAL A 646 0.84 2.96 42.44
C VAL A 646 0.54 2.50 43.86
N TRP A 647 -0.14 3.35 44.65
CA TRP A 647 -0.54 3.04 46.02
C TRP A 647 -1.86 2.28 46.12
N HIS A 648 -2.58 2.13 45.00
CA HIS A 648 -3.87 1.44 44.90
C HIS A 648 -4.90 1.99 45.89
N CYS A 649 -5.02 3.32 45.98
CA CYS A 649 -5.91 3.99 46.93
C CYS A 649 -6.65 5.18 46.31
N TRP A 650 -7.80 5.50 46.88
CA TRP A 650 -8.51 6.76 46.64
C TRP A 650 -8.06 7.83 47.65
N THR A 651 -8.13 9.07 47.21
CA THR A 651 -7.99 10.28 48.03
C THR A 651 -9.01 11.32 47.54
N ALA A 652 -9.46 12.21 48.42
CA ALA A 652 -10.23 13.39 48.04
C ALA A 652 -9.39 14.64 48.37
N PRO A 653 -8.57 15.16 47.44
CA PRO A 653 -7.77 16.35 47.69
C PRO A 653 -8.68 17.55 47.98
N ALA A 654 -8.43 18.25 49.08
CA ALA A 654 -9.12 19.49 49.38
C ALA A 654 -8.88 20.50 48.24
N THR A 655 -9.95 21.05 47.69
CA THR A 655 -9.90 22.09 46.66
C THR A 655 -10.42 23.41 47.20
N HIS A 656 -9.87 24.51 46.71
CA HIS A 656 -10.17 25.87 47.18
C HIS A 656 -10.49 26.81 46.01
N GLY A 657 -10.95 28.02 46.30
CA GLY A 657 -11.28 29.03 45.28
C GLY A 657 -12.70 28.91 44.75
N GLU A 658 -12.91 29.26 43.48
CA GLU A 658 -14.23 29.29 42.84
C GLU A 658 -14.63 27.89 42.36
N ILE A 659 -15.06 27.04 43.30
CA ILE A 659 -15.46 25.65 43.01
C ILE A 659 -16.67 25.65 42.05
N PRO A 660 -16.61 24.93 40.91
CA PRO A 660 -17.72 24.89 39.96
C PRO A 660 -18.94 24.15 40.53
N PRO A 661 -20.17 24.58 40.19
CA PRO A 661 -21.39 23.80 40.47
C PRO A 661 -21.32 22.36 39.96
N ALA A 662 -21.93 21.44 40.73
CA ALA A 662 -22.00 20.02 40.43
C ALA A 662 -22.72 19.78 39.09
N ARG A 663 -22.14 18.95 38.22
CA ARG A 663 -22.64 18.77 36.85
C ARG A 663 -22.25 17.44 36.21
N ASP A 664 -23.11 16.93 35.33
CA ASP A 664 -22.79 15.78 34.46
C ASP A 664 -22.73 16.15 32.98
N GLY A 665 -22.11 15.30 32.16
CA GLY A 665 -21.99 15.51 30.71
C GLY A 665 -21.09 16.69 30.30
N HIS A 666 -20.32 17.25 31.23
CA HIS A 666 -19.26 18.23 30.96
C HIS A 666 -18.05 17.55 30.31
N THR A 667 -17.11 18.33 29.77
CA THR A 667 -15.80 17.83 29.34
C THR A 667 -14.68 18.39 30.20
N ALA A 668 -13.58 17.65 30.30
CA ALA A 668 -12.36 18.07 30.99
C ALA A 668 -11.14 17.81 30.09
N CYS A 669 -10.19 18.73 30.10
CA CYS A 669 -8.94 18.63 29.34
C CYS A 669 -7.77 19.18 30.17
N VAL A 670 -6.64 18.48 30.16
CA VAL A 670 -5.42 18.94 30.85
C VAL A 670 -4.49 19.62 29.86
N TRP A 671 -4.13 20.87 30.17
CA TRP A 671 -3.09 21.61 29.49
C TRP A 671 -2.06 22.08 30.53
N ARG A 672 -0.84 21.55 30.43
CA ARG A 672 0.24 21.76 31.41
C ARG A 672 -0.17 21.28 32.80
N ASN A 673 -0.17 22.15 33.82
CA ASN A 673 -0.62 21.86 35.18
C ASN A 673 -2.10 22.21 35.43
N LYS A 674 -2.86 22.54 34.39
CA LYS A 674 -4.25 23.04 34.51
C LYS A 674 -5.25 22.09 33.89
N MET A 675 -6.26 21.70 34.68
CA MET A 675 -7.46 21.01 34.17
C MET A 675 -8.53 22.05 33.86
N PHE A 676 -8.86 22.23 32.59
CA PHE A 676 -9.99 23.03 32.14
C PHE A 676 -11.24 22.14 32.09
N ILE A 677 -12.36 22.65 32.59
CA ILE A 677 -13.69 22.06 32.37
C ILE A 677 -14.58 23.03 31.58
N PHE A 678 -15.44 22.48 30.73
CA PHE A 678 -16.42 23.26 29.97
C PHE A 678 -17.76 22.52 29.85
N GLY A 679 -18.84 23.30 29.87
CA GLY A 679 -20.22 22.83 29.68
C GLY A 679 -20.70 21.88 30.78
N GLY A 680 -21.67 21.03 30.42
CA GLY A 680 -22.38 20.12 31.30
C GLY A 680 -23.83 20.54 31.57
N TYR A 681 -24.53 19.74 32.36
CA TYR A 681 -25.87 20.02 32.89
C TYR A 681 -25.79 20.13 34.43
N GLU A 682 -26.31 21.22 34.97
CA GLU A 682 -26.31 21.58 36.40
C GLU A 682 -27.71 21.27 36.97
N ASP A 683 -27.81 20.14 37.67
CA ASP A 683 -29.06 19.51 38.14
C ASP A 683 -29.85 20.44 39.10
N ASP A 684 -29.15 21.10 40.03
CA ASP A 684 -29.74 22.04 41.01
C ASP A 684 -30.36 23.30 40.36
N MET A 685 -29.98 23.61 39.12
CA MET A 685 -30.40 24.80 38.38
C MET A 685 -31.29 24.47 37.16
N ASP A 686 -31.49 23.19 36.84
CA ASP A 686 -32.08 22.67 35.59
C ASP A 686 -31.52 23.36 34.33
N ALA A 687 -30.21 23.60 34.31
CA ALA A 687 -29.55 24.47 33.33
C ALA A 687 -28.38 23.80 32.61
N PHE A 688 -28.23 24.10 31.33
CA PHE A 688 -27.04 23.76 30.56
C PHE A 688 -25.94 24.81 30.79
N ALA A 689 -24.75 24.36 31.15
CA ALA A 689 -23.63 25.26 31.37
C ALA A 689 -22.95 25.68 30.05
N LYS A 690 -22.41 26.91 30.05
CA LYS A 690 -21.39 27.42 29.10
C LYS A 690 -20.16 28.00 29.82
N SER A 691 -20.05 27.77 31.13
CA SER A 691 -18.96 28.26 31.97
C SER A 691 -17.67 27.51 31.69
N VAL A 692 -16.53 28.22 31.78
CA VAL A 692 -15.19 27.64 31.77
C VAL A 692 -14.60 27.82 33.16
N TYR A 693 -14.24 26.72 33.79
CA TYR A 693 -13.48 26.73 35.05
C TYR A 693 -12.14 26.04 34.85
N VAL A 694 -11.15 26.44 35.63
CA VAL A 694 -9.83 25.83 35.61
C VAL A 694 -9.38 25.46 37.02
N LEU A 695 -8.84 24.27 37.17
CA LEU A 695 -8.17 23.79 38.37
C LEU A 695 -6.66 23.78 38.14
N ASP A 696 -5.89 24.50 38.97
CA ASP A 696 -4.44 24.33 39.05
C ASP A 696 -4.15 23.05 39.85
N LEU A 697 -3.77 21.97 39.16
CA LEU A 697 -3.56 20.64 39.74
C LEU A 697 -2.32 20.55 40.65
N ASP A 698 -1.44 21.56 40.64
CA ASP A 698 -0.32 21.65 41.58
C ASP A 698 -0.70 22.37 42.88
N LYS A 699 -1.77 23.17 42.88
CA LYS A 699 -2.21 23.97 44.04
C LYS A 699 -3.58 23.56 44.59
N MET A 700 -4.35 22.78 43.83
CA MET A 700 -5.76 22.45 44.10
C MET A 700 -6.66 23.69 44.23
N ILE A 701 -6.39 24.74 43.43
CA ILE A 701 -7.19 25.97 43.40
C ILE A 701 -8.00 26.03 42.11
N TRP A 702 -9.31 26.17 42.24
CA TRP A 702 -10.25 26.48 41.17
C TRP A 702 -10.33 27.99 40.91
N SER A 703 -10.53 28.36 39.65
CA SER A 703 -10.83 29.72 39.22
C SER A 703 -11.81 29.71 38.06
N HIS A 704 -12.76 30.64 38.06
CA HIS A 704 -13.65 30.87 36.94
C HIS A 704 -12.93 31.69 35.86
N ILE A 705 -13.04 31.27 34.59
CA ILE A 705 -12.39 31.94 33.46
C ILE A 705 -13.42 32.72 32.66
N TYR A 706 -13.33 34.04 32.76
CA TYR A 706 -14.03 34.96 31.88
C TYR A 706 -13.39 34.94 30.49
N THR A 707 -14.00 34.20 29.56
CA THR A 707 -13.51 34.05 28.19
C THR A 707 -13.95 35.18 27.26
N ASN A 708 -13.07 35.56 26.34
CA ASN A 708 -13.33 36.53 25.28
C ASN A 708 -13.92 35.88 24.01
N GLY A 709 -14.37 36.70 23.06
CA GLY A 709 -14.92 36.26 21.77
C GLY A 709 -16.40 35.85 21.82
N ILE A 710 -16.92 35.41 20.68
CA ILE A 710 -18.26 34.78 20.62
C ILE A 710 -18.13 33.40 21.29
N ARG A 711 -19.00 33.11 22.25
CA ARG A 711 -18.94 31.85 23.01
C ARG A 711 -19.82 30.78 22.37
N PRO A 712 -19.41 29.50 22.38
CA PRO A 712 -20.30 28.41 22.03
C PRO A 712 -21.52 28.37 22.97
N SER A 713 -22.69 28.01 22.42
CA SER A 713 -23.93 27.84 23.17
C SER A 713 -23.83 26.78 24.29
N HIS A 714 -24.71 26.89 25.30
CA HIS A 714 -24.83 25.96 26.42
C HIS A 714 -24.95 24.51 25.94
N ARG A 715 -24.25 23.56 26.58
CA ARG A 715 -24.28 22.16 26.12
C ARG A 715 -23.82 21.09 27.12
N ASP A 716 -24.47 19.93 27.07
CA ASP A 716 -24.04 18.68 27.67
C ASP A 716 -23.64 17.61 26.63
N PHE A 717 -22.94 16.57 27.07
CA PHE A 717 -22.51 15.40 26.29
C PHE A 717 -21.84 15.74 24.94
N HIS A 718 -21.13 16.87 24.89
CA HIS A 718 -20.20 17.20 23.81
C HIS A 718 -18.88 16.44 24.04
N SER A 719 -17.96 16.52 23.07
CA SER A 719 -16.59 16.06 23.26
C SER A 719 -15.61 17.23 23.22
N ALA A 720 -14.47 17.08 23.89
CA ALA A 720 -13.38 18.04 23.85
C ALA A 720 -12.02 17.35 23.81
N VAL A 721 -11.04 17.98 23.16
CA VAL A 721 -9.65 17.53 23.09
C VAL A 721 -8.67 18.71 23.06
N CYS A 722 -7.50 18.56 23.68
CA CYS A 722 -6.40 19.52 23.53
C CYS A 722 -5.48 19.16 22.35
N ILE A 723 -5.21 20.12 21.47
CA ILE A 723 -4.20 20.02 20.41
C ILE A 723 -3.33 21.28 20.48
N GLY A 724 -2.06 21.13 20.88
CA GLY A 724 -1.17 22.26 21.14
C GLY A 724 -1.68 23.13 22.30
N ASP A 725 -1.81 24.44 22.05
CA ASP A 725 -2.34 25.40 23.03
C ASP A 725 -3.85 25.69 22.85
N ARG A 726 -4.61 24.77 22.24
CA ARG A 726 -6.05 24.94 21.97
C ARG A 726 -6.87 23.76 22.50
N MET A 727 -8.01 24.04 23.11
CA MET A 727 -9.03 23.06 23.47
C MET A 727 -10.16 23.11 22.42
N TYR A 728 -10.21 22.11 21.55
CA TYR A 728 -11.26 21.95 20.56
C TYR A 728 -12.48 21.27 21.18
N ILE A 729 -13.69 21.72 20.84
CA ILE A 729 -14.95 21.10 21.23
C ILE A 729 -15.82 20.81 19.99
N PHE A 730 -16.55 19.71 20.02
CA PHE A 730 -17.51 19.37 18.97
C PHE A 730 -18.80 18.78 19.56
N GLY A 731 -19.92 19.06 18.89
CA GLY A 731 -21.21 18.45 19.19
C GLY A 731 -21.81 18.89 20.53
N GLY A 732 -22.53 17.94 21.14
CA GLY A 732 -23.33 18.13 22.34
C GLY A 732 -24.81 18.35 22.05
N ARG A 733 -25.61 18.25 23.10
CA ARG A 733 -26.99 18.73 23.15
C ARG A 733 -27.02 20.03 23.92
N GLY A 734 -27.81 20.99 23.44
CA GLY A 734 -28.15 22.23 24.14
C GLY A 734 -29.58 22.65 23.82
N THR A 735 -29.84 23.93 24.00
CA THR A 735 -31.13 24.61 23.82
C THR A 735 -30.97 25.84 22.92
N ASP A 736 -32.06 26.54 22.61
CA ASP A 736 -32.01 27.85 21.95
C ASP A 736 -31.10 28.82 22.74
N GLU A 737 -30.35 29.68 22.05
CA GLU A 737 -29.39 30.61 22.67
C GLU A 737 -30.04 31.57 23.69
N ARG A 738 -31.36 31.74 23.58
CA ARG A 738 -32.21 32.55 24.45
C ARG A 738 -32.55 31.90 25.80
N SER A 739 -32.31 30.60 25.99
CA SER A 739 -32.62 29.86 27.22
C SER A 739 -31.46 28.96 27.66
N GLU A 740 -30.99 29.16 28.88
CA GLU A 740 -30.06 28.25 29.56
C GLU A 740 -30.76 27.06 30.24
N PHE A 741 -32.06 27.19 30.53
CA PHE A 741 -32.90 26.13 31.11
C PHE A 741 -33.30 25.06 30.09
N HIS A 742 -33.58 23.85 30.58
CA HIS A 742 -34.07 22.75 29.75
C HIS A 742 -35.43 23.07 29.11
N THR A 743 -35.47 23.16 27.77
CA THR A 743 -36.69 23.35 26.99
C THR A 743 -37.10 22.06 26.29
N HIS A 744 -38.36 21.98 25.83
CA HIS A 744 -38.81 20.91 24.93
C HIS A 744 -38.13 20.92 23.54
N THR A 745 -37.18 21.83 23.29
CA THR A 745 -36.48 22.03 22.01
C THR A 745 -34.98 21.72 22.14
N GLU A 746 -34.61 20.44 22.04
CA GLU A 746 -33.20 20.02 22.01
C GLU A 746 -32.51 20.48 20.70
N ILE A 747 -31.37 21.15 20.81
CA ILE A 747 -30.50 21.50 19.68
C ILE A 747 -29.23 20.63 19.71
N TYR A 748 -28.93 20.01 18.58
CA TYR A 748 -27.74 19.18 18.38
C TYR A 748 -26.70 19.96 17.58
N CYS A 749 -25.75 20.60 18.26
CA CYS A 749 -24.75 21.43 17.60
C CYS A 749 -23.90 20.60 16.63
N ASN A 750 -23.67 21.09 15.41
CA ASN A 750 -22.79 20.47 14.41
C ASN A 750 -21.50 21.26 14.18
N GLU A 751 -21.26 22.31 14.98
CA GLU A 751 -20.12 23.20 14.82
C GLU A 751 -18.90 22.74 15.60
N LEU A 752 -17.72 23.06 15.06
CA LEU A 752 -16.46 22.95 15.75
C LEU A 752 -16.13 24.32 16.34
N TRP A 753 -15.70 24.34 17.59
CA TRP A 753 -15.20 25.53 18.27
C TRP A 753 -13.86 25.19 18.91
N TYR A 754 -13.02 26.20 19.16
CA TYR A 754 -11.87 26.02 20.06
C TYR A 754 -11.66 27.22 20.97
N LEU A 755 -11.20 26.93 22.19
CA LEU A 755 -10.69 27.91 23.13
C LEU A 755 -9.17 27.97 22.97
N ASP A 756 -8.62 29.15 22.69
CA ASP A 756 -7.19 29.38 22.83
C ASP A 756 -6.83 29.46 24.32
N LEU A 757 -5.97 28.55 24.79
CA LEU A 757 -5.67 28.37 26.22
C LEU A 757 -4.63 29.38 26.74
N LYS A 758 -4.06 30.22 25.86
CA LYS A 758 -3.19 31.34 26.24
C LYS A 758 -3.99 32.64 26.38
N THR A 759 -4.90 32.93 25.44
CA THR A 759 -5.69 34.18 25.45
C THR A 759 -7.06 34.04 26.12
N CYS A 760 -7.52 32.81 26.37
CA CYS A 760 -8.87 32.48 26.82
C CYS A 760 -9.97 33.03 25.88
N GLU A 761 -9.71 33.01 24.57
CA GLU A 761 -10.64 33.46 23.53
C GLU A 761 -11.27 32.27 22.80
N TRP A 762 -12.60 32.30 22.64
CA TRP A 762 -13.35 31.33 21.85
C TRP A 762 -13.39 31.72 20.37
N ILE A 763 -13.09 30.75 19.50
CA ILE A 763 -13.05 30.92 18.04
C ILE A 763 -13.85 29.79 17.37
N ASN A 764 -14.73 30.15 16.43
CA ASN A 764 -15.38 29.24 15.48
C ASN A 764 -14.57 29.27 14.17
N PRO A 765 -13.70 28.27 13.90
CA PRO A 765 -12.94 28.24 12.65
C PRO A 765 -13.85 27.94 11.45
N THR A 766 -13.63 28.64 10.34
CA THR A 766 -14.20 28.22 9.06
C THR A 766 -13.65 26.83 8.69
N VAL A 767 -14.52 25.83 8.63
CA VAL A 767 -14.17 24.44 8.30
C VAL A 767 -14.60 24.06 6.88
N LYS A 768 -13.77 23.26 6.21
CA LYS A 768 -14.03 22.69 4.88
C LYS A 768 -14.36 21.19 4.98
N GLY A 769 -14.82 20.61 3.86
CA GLY A 769 -15.05 19.16 3.73
C GLY A 769 -16.36 18.66 4.35
N PRO A 770 -16.62 17.34 4.33
CA PRO A 770 -17.84 16.75 4.88
C PRO A 770 -17.90 16.93 6.41
N LYS A 771 -18.71 17.89 6.86
CA LYS A 771 -18.95 18.17 8.29
C LYS A 771 -19.77 17.03 8.92
N PRO A 772 -19.41 16.52 10.11
CA PRO A 772 -20.25 15.54 10.81
C PRO A 772 -21.59 16.16 11.22
N VAL A 773 -22.68 15.38 11.15
CA VAL A 773 -23.99 15.78 11.67
C VAL A 773 -23.90 16.01 13.20
N GLY A 774 -24.61 17.02 13.69
CA GLY A 774 -24.65 17.37 15.11
C GLY A 774 -25.18 16.23 15.97
N ARG A 775 -24.54 16.00 17.12
CA ARG A 775 -24.67 14.76 17.90
C ARG A 775 -24.17 14.91 19.33
N ARG A 776 -24.77 14.17 20.25
CA ARG A 776 -24.33 14.05 21.66
C ARG A 776 -23.78 12.66 21.97
N SER A 777 -23.06 12.55 23.08
CA SER A 777 -22.52 11.29 23.62
C SER A 777 -21.67 10.50 22.61
N HIS A 778 -20.93 11.21 21.77
CA HIS A 778 -19.87 10.67 20.92
C HIS A 778 -18.53 10.78 21.67
N SER A 779 -17.53 9.99 21.25
CA SER A 779 -16.18 10.08 21.83
C SER A 779 -15.28 10.88 20.89
N ALA A 780 -14.28 11.57 21.46
CA ALA A 780 -13.19 12.17 20.68
C ALA A 780 -11.82 11.76 21.20
N PHE A 781 -10.82 11.77 20.32
CA PHE A 781 -9.43 11.48 20.63
C PHE A 781 -8.48 12.25 19.69
N VAL A 782 -7.20 12.35 20.07
CA VAL A 782 -6.17 13.02 19.27
C VAL A 782 -5.17 12.00 18.77
N TYR A 783 -4.87 12.02 17.47
CA TYR A 783 -3.78 11.25 16.87
C TYR A 783 -3.09 12.11 15.80
N ASN A 784 -1.75 12.11 15.78
CA ASN A 784 -0.94 12.92 14.85
C ASN A 784 -1.37 14.40 14.73
N ASN A 785 -1.66 15.05 15.87
CA ASN A 785 -2.17 16.43 15.96
C ASN A 785 -3.51 16.71 15.24
N LYS A 786 -4.30 15.67 14.97
CA LYS A 786 -5.66 15.77 14.43
C LYS A 786 -6.68 15.30 15.45
N MET A 787 -7.87 15.89 15.43
CA MET A 787 -9.01 15.46 16.23
C MET A 787 -9.76 14.37 15.46
N TYR A 788 -10.12 13.30 16.14
CA TYR A 788 -11.02 12.29 15.61
C TYR A 788 -12.26 12.20 16.49
N ILE A 789 -13.43 11.95 15.88
CA ILE A 789 -14.67 11.62 16.60
C ILE A 789 -15.22 10.27 16.15
N PHE A 790 -15.91 9.57 17.06
CA PHE A 790 -16.63 8.33 16.76
C PHE A 790 -18.03 8.31 17.38
N GLY A 791 -19.01 7.88 16.57
CA GLY A 791 -20.34 7.47 17.03
C GLY A 791 -21.18 8.62 17.59
N GLY A 792 -22.05 8.31 18.55
CA GLY A 792 -22.97 9.25 19.19
C GLY A 792 -24.42 9.11 18.73
N TYR A 793 -25.25 10.09 19.10
CA TYR A 793 -26.70 10.08 18.84
C TYR A 793 -27.28 11.48 18.59
N ASN A 794 -28.31 11.54 17.74
CA ASN A 794 -29.13 12.73 17.53
C ASN A 794 -30.62 12.33 17.64
N ALA A 795 -31.33 12.90 18.63
CA ALA A 795 -32.73 12.57 18.92
C ALA A 795 -33.70 13.10 17.85
N LEU A 796 -33.42 14.27 17.25
CA LEU A 796 -34.29 14.90 16.25
C LEU A 796 -34.48 14.03 14.99
N VAL A 797 -33.54 13.11 14.74
CA VAL A 797 -33.56 12.17 13.61
C VAL A 797 -33.54 10.70 14.07
N GLY A 798 -33.73 10.43 15.37
CA GLY A 798 -33.71 9.08 15.96
C GLY A 798 -32.42 8.27 15.75
N LYS A 799 -31.31 8.89 15.33
CA LYS A 799 -30.18 8.19 14.71
C LYS A 799 -28.98 8.02 15.64
N HIS A 800 -28.54 6.78 15.79
CA HIS A 800 -27.22 6.42 16.33
C HIS A 800 -26.18 6.31 15.20
N TYR A 801 -24.92 6.60 15.50
CA TYR A 801 -23.83 6.62 14.51
C TYR A 801 -22.68 5.66 14.87
N ASN A 802 -21.88 5.26 13.87
CA ASN A 802 -20.60 4.52 13.97
C ASN A 802 -19.55 5.01 12.94
N ASP A 803 -19.77 6.19 12.38
CA ASP A 803 -18.84 6.88 11.50
C ASP A 803 -17.61 7.37 12.29
N ILE A 804 -16.49 7.53 11.59
CA ILE A 804 -15.28 8.20 12.09
C ILE A 804 -15.04 9.42 11.23
N PHE A 805 -14.88 10.57 11.87
CA PHE A 805 -14.45 11.79 11.19
C PHE A 805 -13.12 12.27 11.76
N GLU A 806 -12.22 12.69 10.87
CA GLU A 806 -10.96 13.36 11.17
C GLU A 806 -11.12 14.87 10.92
N TYR A 807 -10.75 15.71 11.87
CA TYR A 807 -10.53 17.14 11.68
C TYR A 807 -9.04 17.45 11.71
N ASP A 808 -8.55 18.03 10.62
CA ASP A 808 -7.18 18.52 10.49
C ASP A 808 -7.14 20.04 10.81
N PRO A 809 -6.53 20.45 11.94
CA PRO A 809 -6.45 21.85 12.33
C PRO A 809 -5.44 22.68 11.52
N GLN A 810 -4.56 22.07 10.71
CA GLN A 810 -3.60 22.81 9.88
C GLN A 810 -4.28 23.38 8.61
N VAL A 811 -5.16 22.60 7.99
CA VAL A 811 -5.93 23.00 6.79
C VAL A 811 -7.37 23.41 7.10
N SER A 812 -7.81 23.25 8.36
CA SER A 812 -9.18 23.44 8.84
C SER A 812 -10.22 22.67 8.02
N GLN A 813 -10.04 21.35 7.94
CA GLN A 813 -10.88 20.48 7.12
C GLN A 813 -11.31 19.22 7.88
N TRP A 814 -12.60 18.88 7.75
CA TRP A 814 -13.15 17.58 8.11
C TRP A 814 -13.00 16.58 6.97
N ASN A 815 -12.68 15.33 7.29
CA ASN A 815 -12.62 14.20 6.38
C ASN A 815 -13.36 13.01 6.99
N LEU A 816 -14.20 12.32 6.20
CA LEU A 816 -14.77 11.03 6.60
C LEU A 816 -13.68 9.96 6.49
N VAL A 817 -13.48 9.18 7.55
CA VAL A 817 -12.53 8.07 7.61
C VAL A 817 -13.30 6.76 7.62
N VAL A 818 -12.94 5.86 6.71
CA VAL A 818 -13.54 4.52 6.59
C VAL A 818 -12.44 3.47 6.82
N PRO A 819 -12.25 2.98 8.06
CA PRO A 819 -11.31 1.91 8.33
C PRO A 819 -11.72 0.59 7.68
N ILE A 820 -10.74 -0.27 7.42
CA ILE A 820 -10.97 -1.64 6.94
C ILE A 820 -11.39 -2.51 8.12
N GLY A 821 -12.24 -3.53 7.89
CA GLY A 821 -12.55 -4.58 8.87
C GLY A 821 -13.93 -4.44 9.52
N GLU A 822 -14.16 -5.22 10.57
CA GLU A 822 -15.43 -5.27 11.31
C GLU A 822 -15.53 -4.06 12.24
N ALA A 823 -16.24 -3.02 11.80
CA ALA A 823 -16.51 -1.83 12.60
C ALA A 823 -17.55 -2.11 13.71
N PRO A 824 -17.52 -1.38 14.84
CA PRO A 824 -18.57 -1.45 15.85
C PRO A 824 -19.95 -1.07 15.28
N CYS A 825 -21.00 -1.62 15.90
CA CYS A 825 -22.36 -1.17 15.65
C CYS A 825 -22.57 0.31 16.04
N THR A 826 -23.64 0.92 15.52
CA THR A 826 -24.03 2.30 15.85
C THR A 826 -24.29 2.44 17.35
N ARG A 827 -23.55 3.32 18.02
CA ARG A 827 -23.58 3.42 19.48
C ARG A 827 -23.24 4.80 20.01
N ARG A 828 -23.67 5.05 21.25
CA ARG A 828 -23.40 6.26 22.02
C ARG A 828 -22.87 5.91 23.40
N ARG A 829 -22.25 6.89 24.08
CA ARG A 829 -21.83 6.80 25.49
C ARG A 829 -20.73 5.75 25.78
N GLN A 830 -20.00 5.34 24.73
CA GLN A 830 -18.79 4.51 24.79
C GLN A 830 -17.55 5.34 25.17
N ALA A 831 -16.51 4.67 25.67
CA ALA A 831 -15.18 5.25 25.79
C ALA A 831 -14.32 4.89 24.57
N CYS A 832 -13.49 5.84 24.14
CA CYS A 832 -12.45 5.65 23.12
C CYS A 832 -11.13 6.15 23.71
N VAL A 833 -10.18 5.27 23.95
CA VAL A 833 -8.88 5.60 24.56
C VAL A 833 -7.75 5.21 23.62
N LEU A 834 -6.92 6.19 23.25
CA LEU A 834 -5.73 5.95 22.44
C LEU A 834 -4.55 5.50 23.31
N VAL A 835 -3.87 4.44 22.88
CA VAL A 835 -2.60 3.98 23.46
C VAL A 835 -1.63 3.64 22.32
N LYS A 836 -0.60 4.48 22.16
CA LYS A 836 0.29 4.49 20.98
C LYS A 836 -0.55 4.62 19.70
N ASP A 837 -0.32 3.77 18.70
CA ASP A 837 -1.03 3.78 17.42
C ASP A 837 -2.36 2.98 17.45
N ARG A 838 -2.88 2.61 18.63
CA ARG A 838 -4.11 1.80 18.77
C ARG A 838 -5.18 2.51 19.58
N LEU A 839 -6.36 2.61 18.98
CA LEU A 839 -7.57 3.07 19.64
C LEU A 839 -8.33 1.88 20.24
N PHE A 840 -8.63 1.95 21.52
CA PHE A 840 -9.45 0.99 22.25
C PHE A 840 -10.83 1.60 22.47
N LEU A 841 -11.85 0.97 21.90
CA LEU A 841 -13.24 1.34 22.05
C LEU A 841 -13.97 0.27 22.86
N PHE A 842 -14.72 0.66 23.88
CA PHE A 842 -15.48 -0.29 24.70
C PHE A 842 -16.71 0.32 25.38
N GLY A 843 -17.67 -0.54 25.69
CA GLY A 843 -18.92 -0.17 26.33
C GLY A 843 -19.82 0.73 25.47
N GLY A 844 -20.64 1.54 26.15
CA GLY A 844 -21.69 2.33 25.52
C GLY A 844 -22.95 1.53 25.23
N THR A 845 -23.88 2.12 24.48
CA THR A 845 -25.23 1.58 24.24
C THR A 845 -25.67 1.75 22.79
N SER A 846 -26.40 0.78 22.23
CA SER A 846 -26.93 0.77 20.86
C SER A 846 -28.41 0.35 20.83
N PRO A 847 -29.14 0.61 19.74
CA PRO A 847 -30.38 -0.10 19.43
C PRO A 847 -30.17 -1.62 19.33
N VAL A 848 -31.24 -2.39 19.51
CA VAL A 848 -31.31 -3.82 19.13
C VAL A 848 -31.33 -3.94 17.60
N CYS A 849 -30.61 -4.90 17.03
CA CYS A 849 -30.77 -5.26 15.63
C CYS A 849 -32.11 -6.01 15.43
N GLN A 850 -33.06 -5.41 14.71
CA GLN A 850 -34.34 -6.05 14.38
C GLN A 850 -34.12 -7.30 13.52
N ASN A 851 -34.51 -8.45 14.06
CA ASN A 851 -34.60 -9.72 13.34
C ASN A 851 -35.65 -10.64 14.02
N TYR A 852 -36.80 -10.09 14.41
CA TYR A 852 -38.00 -10.87 14.78
C TYR A 852 -39.26 -10.02 14.58
N HIS A 853 -40.33 -10.65 14.11
CA HIS A 853 -41.67 -10.09 14.09
C HIS A 853 -42.24 -10.11 15.52
N ASP A 854 -42.48 -8.94 16.11
CA ASP A 854 -43.35 -8.78 17.27
C ASP A 854 -43.99 -7.38 17.22
N ASP A 855 -45.32 -7.32 17.28
CA ASP A 855 -46.11 -6.09 17.12
C ASP A 855 -46.12 -5.25 18.41
N GLN A 856 -44.94 -4.81 18.86
CA GLN A 856 -44.76 -3.79 19.90
C GLN A 856 -43.86 -2.66 19.38
N SER A 857 -44.11 -1.42 19.83
CA SER A 857 -43.51 -0.21 19.27
C SER A 857 -41.97 -0.26 19.26
N PRO A 858 -41.28 0.05 18.14
CA PRO A 858 -39.97 -0.58 17.88
C PRO A 858 -38.75 0.16 18.48
N ASP A 859 -38.93 1.33 19.09
CA ASP A 859 -37.86 2.32 19.23
C ASP A 859 -37.09 2.33 20.58
N ASP A 860 -37.63 1.76 21.66
CA ASP A 860 -37.12 2.07 23.03
C ASP A 860 -36.15 1.04 23.65
N LYS A 861 -35.94 -0.14 23.07
CA LYS A 861 -35.08 -1.16 23.68
C LYS A 861 -33.62 -1.00 23.26
N LEU A 862 -32.80 -0.45 24.16
CA LEU A 862 -31.36 -0.32 24.00
C LEU A 862 -30.60 -1.52 24.61
N ILE A 863 -29.44 -1.83 24.03
CA ILE A 863 -28.47 -2.83 24.52
C ILE A 863 -27.21 -2.10 24.98
N ASP A 864 -26.84 -2.33 26.24
CA ASP A 864 -25.56 -1.86 26.79
C ASP A 864 -24.46 -2.90 26.56
N HIS A 865 -23.29 -2.45 26.13
CA HIS A 865 -22.23 -3.31 25.62
C HIS A 865 -21.18 -3.67 26.67
N SER A 866 -20.62 -4.87 26.50
CA SER A 866 -19.47 -5.41 27.25
C SER A 866 -18.31 -5.82 26.31
N ASP A 867 -18.42 -5.40 25.05
CA ASP A 867 -17.45 -5.67 24.01
C ASP A 867 -16.28 -4.65 24.05
N MET A 868 -15.22 -5.00 23.34
CA MET A 868 -14.11 -4.12 23.05
C MET A 868 -13.68 -4.30 21.60
N TYR A 869 -13.60 -3.19 20.88
CA TYR A 869 -13.02 -3.12 19.54
C TYR A 869 -11.65 -2.44 19.60
N VAL A 870 -10.72 -2.89 18.76
CA VAL A 870 -9.40 -2.28 18.62
C VAL A 870 -9.18 -1.86 17.17
N LEU A 871 -9.00 -0.56 16.96
CA LEU A 871 -8.61 0.04 15.68
C LEU A 871 -7.11 0.32 15.73
N ASP A 872 -6.35 -0.37 14.89
CA ASP A 872 -4.92 -0.10 14.70
C ASP A 872 -4.80 0.98 13.60
N LEU A 873 -4.30 2.15 13.99
CA LEU A 873 -4.15 3.32 13.13
C LEU A 873 -2.89 3.23 12.26
N ARG A 874 -2.03 2.24 12.51
CA ARG A 874 -0.82 1.95 11.75
C ARG A 874 -0.48 0.45 11.78
N PRO A 875 -1.33 -0.42 11.19
CA PRO A 875 -1.21 -1.87 11.33
C PRO A 875 0.15 -2.38 10.80
N THR A 876 0.89 -3.07 11.66
CA THR A 876 2.17 -3.68 11.29
C THR A 876 1.99 -4.91 10.40
N LEU A 877 3.02 -5.30 9.63
CA LEU A 877 3.02 -6.55 8.87
C LEU A 877 2.67 -7.76 9.74
N LYS A 878 3.16 -7.82 11.00
CA LYS A 878 2.78 -8.88 11.96
C LYS A 878 1.27 -8.89 12.24
N THR A 879 0.68 -7.71 12.50
CA THR A 879 -0.76 -7.55 12.70
C THR A 879 -1.55 -8.02 11.47
N LEU A 880 -1.12 -7.64 10.26
CA LEU A 880 -1.76 -8.04 9.01
C LEU A 880 -1.66 -9.56 8.78
N CYS A 881 -0.52 -10.19 9.08
CA CYS A 881 -0.37 -11.64 9.03
C CYS A 881 -1.30 -12.35 10.01
N PHE A 882 -1.47 -11.85 11.25
CA PHE A 882 -2.41 -12.41 12.22
C PHE A 882 -3.86 -12.35 11.72
N ILE A 883 -4.26 -11.22 11.13
CA ILE A 883 -5.59 -11.07 10.52
C ILE A 883 -5.76 -12.04 9.33
N ALA A 884 -4.73 -12.21 8.50
CA ALA A 884 -4.75 -13.17 7.39
C ALA A 884 -4.90 -14.63 7.88
N ILE A 885 -4.16 -15.03 8.92
CA ILE A 885 -4.27 -16.38 9.53
C ILE A 885 -5.70 -16.63 10.00
N LYS A 886 -6.30 -15.70 10.74
CA LYS A 886 -7.70 -15.81 11.20
C LYS A 886 -8.69 -15.83 10.02
N ARG A 887 -8.54 -14.93 9.04
CA ARG A 887 -9.44 -14.77 7.88
C ARG A 887 -9.46 -15.99 6.97
N TYR A 888 -8.29 -16.59 6.72
CA TYR A 888 -8.14 -17.76 5.83
C TYR A 888 -8.08 -19.10 6.58
N LYS A 889 -8.30 -19.09 7.91
CA LYS A 889 -8.26 -20.28 8.78
C LYS A 889 -6.97 -21.10 8.63
N LEU A 890 -5.84 -20.42 8.51
CA LEU A 890 -4.52 -21.05 8.39
C LEU A 890 -4.07 -21.65 9.73
N THR A 891 -3.24 -22.69 9.68
CA THR A 891 -2.71 -23.35 10.89
C THR A 891 -1.65 -22.48 11.58
N ASP A 892 -1.80 -22.28 12.88
CA ASP A 892 -0.89 -21.50 13.75
C ASP A 892 0.15 -22.39 14.49
N VAL A 893 0.04 -23.71 14.33
CA VAL A 893 0.89 -24.74 14.95
C VAL A 893 2.38 -24.57 14.58
N SER A 894 2.68 -24.03 13.41
CA SER A 894 4.05 -23.76 12.96
C SER A 894 4.62 -22.41 13.43
N LEU A 895 3.82 -21.56 14.09
CA LEU A 895 4.31 -20.28 14.62
C LEU A 895 5.16 -20.51 15.88
N PRO A 896 6.23 -19.72 16.09
CA PRO A 896 6.96 -19.71 17.36
C PRO A 896 6.04 -19.42 18.55
N GLN A 897 6.31 -20.03 19.71
CA GLN A 897 5.41 -19.98 20.88
C GLN A 897 5.02 -18.56 21.29
N HIS A 898 5.96 -17.61 21.33
CA HIS A 898 5.68 -16.22 21.67
C HIS A 898 4.71 -15.55 20.68
N VAL A 899 4.88 -15.81 19.37
CA VAL A 899 3.99 -15.30 18.31
C VAL A 899 2.59 -15.90 18.46
N ARG A 900 2.48 -17.19 18.80
CA ARG A 900 1.19 -17.86 19.02
C ARG A 900 0.45 -17.32 20.25
N VAL A 901 1.17 -16.98 21.32
CA VAL A 901 0.59 -16.34 22.51
C VAL A 901 0.06 -14.93 22.16
N GLU A 902 0.79 -14.13 21.39
CA GLU A 902 0.30 -12.83 20.92
C GLU A 902 -0.95 -12.97 20.02
N TYR A 903 -0.94 -13.93 19.09
CA TYR A 903 -2.07 -14.24 18.22
C TYR A 903 -3.32 -14.66 19.01
N SER A 904 -3.17 -15.56 20.00
CA SER A 904 -4.27 -15.95 20.89
C SER A 904 -4.74 -14.78 21.76
N ASN A 905 -3.83 -13.97 22.32
CA ASN A 905 -4.19 -12.78 23.10
C ASN A 905 -5.11 -11.84 22.31
N MET A 906 -4.79 -11.63 21.02
CA MET A 906 -5.54 -10.78 20.11
C MET A 906 -6.94 -11.27 19.76
N PHE A 907 -7.23 -12.58 19.81
CA PHE A 907 -8.49 -13.14 19.31
C PHE A 907 -9.32 -13.98 20.30
N THR A 908 -8.77 -14.36 21.46
CA THR A 908 -9.50 -15.08 22.50
C THR A 908 -10.33 -14.10 23.36
N SER A 909 -11.64 -14.36 23.49
CA SER A 909 -12.57 -13.56 24.31
C SER A 909 -12.20 -13.55 25.80
N ASN A 910 -12.50 -12.44 26.47
CA ASN A 910 -12.36 -12.33 27.93
C ASN A 910 -13.36 -13.23 28.69
N LYS A 911 -14.49 -13.63 28.07
CA LYS A 911 -15.43 -14.62 28.67
C LYS A 911 -14.81 -16.02 28.81
N ALA A 912 -13.81 -16.34 28.00
CA ALA A 912 -13.18 -17.65 27.92
C ALA A 912 -11.79 -17.71 28.60
N ALA A 913 -11.35 -16.62 29.23
CA ALA A 913 -10.06 -16.56 29.91
C ALA A 913 -10.13 -17.36 31.24
N PRO A 914 -9.32 -18.41 31.45
CA PRO A 914 -9.31 -19.13 32.72
C PRO A 914 -8.81 -18.22 33.85
N THR A 915 -9.45 -18.32 35.01
CA THR A 915 -9.26 -17.46 36.20
C THR A 915 -7.96 -17.68 36.97
N ARG A 916 -6.89 -18.16 36.31
CA ARG A 916 -5.55 -18.30 36.90
C ARG A 916 -4.53 -17.45 36.15
N PRO A 917 -3.80 -16.53 36.81
CA PRO A 917 -2.64 -15.90 36.20
C PRO A 917 -1.57 -16.96 35.94
N SER A 918 -0.96 -16.90 34.75
CA SER A 918 0.29 -17.63 34.50
C SER A 918 1.41 -16.97 35.31
N ASN A 919 1.79 -17.60 36.42
CA ASN A 919 2.97 -17.21 37.19
C ASN A 919 4.19 -17.16 36.27
N SER A 920 4.71 -15.95 36.03
CA SER A 920 5.94 -15.70 35.29
C SER A 920 7.12 -15.77 36.26
N ALA A 921 7.30 -16.94 36.86
CA ALA A 921 8.43 -17.30 37.71
C ALA A 921 8.82 -18.74 37.37
N GLY A 922 9.94 -18.88 36.64
CA GLY A 922 10.37 -20.10 35.94
C GLY A 922 10.97 -19.74 34.60
#